data_AF-A0A1F8VAA1-F1
#
_entry.id   AF-A0A1F8VAA1-F1
#
_cell.length_a   1.000
_cell.length_b   1.000
_cell.length_c   1.000
_cell.angle_alpha   90.00
_cell.angle_beta   90.00
_cell.angle_gamma   90.00
#
_symmetry.space_group_name_H-M   'P 1'
#
loop_
_entity.id
_entity.type
_entity.pdbx_description
1 polymer ?
#
loop_
_entity_poly.entity_id
_entity_poly.type
_entity_poly.pdbx_seq_one_letter_code
_entity_poly.pdbx_strand_id
1 'polypeptide(L)'
;MKFNNNDIRLRFLVISDLHIIGKDRVTSHKLRKAYEKAKSLGHTDAFLFVGDITDFGLEEQIQEFYDITSECFDLKETQLIFSIGNHDLYNNELLGAPLTVGPDFKRIFGDYAYKGATAEDIEACNHHAVVNGVHFIALNAYKYSGGVDFHEKDLIWFENEIKEAESSEKNTPIFVCAHPMIVGTCYGSNYGGETGGYWASSKLYSILMNHPRTVYFGGHLHFPLQNELSIWQNEFTAICTSSVYFASIEAETEDGVPYLDISSGSEPKEAHEYSQGLLVEVDNDGNTRLNRIDFYNNKTIKEPWFIPTPKDNLSHLLPYRNDVRIKNSTAPVFSADACITESIKNNDPVLPMYEITFTAAEDADMVKGYYIEYISADDNSVLKRFALYSDFFRADSGRNMAKVITKQLAIGKLKPFSPFQKEPYYIRLTAFNCYGKNSEPIVSTIIKNSDYENIDPYLDINPGTTTPFLDFSEYSVGNELIYNKDYNTWPPFERGDGAHHLTAEKDGKLSMILRSGCYQLYRFTKKQPVDASGCNQIQIWVDLNEINFNRLSFTLYSNDVAYTPDDLNNYDMKAYIQEADGWKSVPFSFDGTLEYFGSCCGYIRFPVRYLYNKANDKTIPLDSVDGFQLLFYGGDDCKDKKIEIGNIEFIN
;
A
#
# COMPACT_ATOMS: atom_id res chain seq x y z
N MET A 1 -41.67 6.26 8.64
CA MET A 1 -41.65 5.30 9.77
C MET A 1 -40.20 4.90 10.00
N LYS A 2 -39.85 4.59 11.26
CA LYS A 2 -38.48 4.27 11.70
C LYS A 2 -38.33 2.75 11.85
N PHE A 3 -37.12 2.22 11.73
CA PHE A 3 -36.76 0.82 12.01
C PHE A 3 -37.34 0.32 13.33
N ASN A 4 -37.94 -0.87 13.35
CA ASN A 4 -38.48 -1.47 14.57
C ASN A 4 -37.44 -2.37 15.28
N ASN A 5 -36.73 -1.81 16.26
CA ASN A 5 -35.70 -2.53 17.02
C ASN A 5 -36.19 -3.75 17.81
N ASN A 6 -37.49 -3.84 18.10
CA ASN A 6 -38.04 -4.91 18.92
C ASN A 6 -38.59 -6.08 18.09
N ASP A 7 -38.52 -5.97 16.76
CA ASP A 7 -39.19 -6.88 15.84
C ASP A 7 -38.31 -7.19 14.61
N ILE A 8 -37.09 -7.65 14.90
CA ILE A 8 -36.09 -8.02 13.90
C ILE A 8 -36.49 -9.37 13.31
N ARG A 9 -36.68 -9.40 11.99
CA ARG A 9 -37.03 -10.59 11.19
C ARG A 9 -35.78 -11.38 10.78
N LEU A 10 -34.69 -10.68 10.51
CA LEU A 10 -33.49 -11.25 9.93
C LEU A 10 -32.25 -10.42 10.31
N ARG A 11 -31.16 -11.08 10.66
CA ARG A 11 -29.82 -10.49 10.80
C ARG A 11 -28.81 -11.29 9.98
N PHE A 12 -27.99 -10.59 9.21
CA PHE A 12 -26.93 -11.22 8.43
C PHE A 12 -25.66 -10.35 8.35
N LEU A 13 -24.52 -11.02 8.17
CA LEU A 13 -23.22 -10.39 7.98
C LEU A 13 -22.89 -10.36 6.48
N VAL A 14 -22.54 -9.19 5.97
CA VAL A 14 -22.10 -8.99 4.58
C VAL A 14 -20.63 -8.57 4.57
N ILE A 15 -19.79 -9.39 3.95
CA ILE A 15 -18.34 -9.18 3.85
C ILE A 15 -17.83 -9.65 2.49
N SER A 16 -16.67 -9.16 2.10
CA SER A 16 -16.02 -9.46 0.82
C SER A 16 -14.51 -9.45 0.98
N ASP A 17 -13.80 -9.96 -0.02
CA ASP A 17 -12.35 -9.81 -0.17
C ASP A 17 -11.61 -10.29 1.08
N LEU A 18 -11.86 -11.57 1.41
CA LEU A 18 -11.21 -12.24 2.52
C LEU A 18 -9.77 -12.59 2.18
N HIS A 19 -9.51 -13.01 0.93
CA HIS A 19 -8.23 -13.55 0.47
C HIS A 19 -7.66 -14.61 1.41
N ILE A 20 -8.41 -15.70 1.65
CA ILE A 20 -7.86 -16.83 2.39
C ILE A 20 -6.71 -17.43 1.57
N ILE A 21 -5.48 -17.32 2.10
CA ILE A 21 -4.24 -17.72 1.41
C ILE A 21 -3.87 -19.18 1.70
N GLY A 22 -4.45 -19.79 2.74
CA GLY A 22 -3.97 -21.06 3.28
C GLY A 22 -2.96 -20.84 4.42
N LYS A 23 -3.02 -21.66 5.47
CA LYS A 23 -2.08 -21.77 6.60
C LYS A 23 -2.36 -20.84 7.79
N ASP A 24 -3.62 -20.53 8.09
CA ASP A 24 -4.04 -19.77 9.29
C ASP A 24 -3.27 -18.43 9.45
N ARG A 25 -3.42 -17.57 8.44
CA ARG A 25 -2.69 -16.30 8.34
C ARG A 25 -3.53 -15.12 8.84
N VAL A 26 -3.01 -13.92 8.62
CA VAL A 26 -3.69 -12.66 8.99
C VAL A 26 -5.13 -12.60 8.45
N THR A 27 -5.40 -13.13 7.26
CA THR A 27 -6.74 -13.14 6.67
C THR A 27 -7.72 -14.02 7.43
N SER A 28 -7.28 -15.20 7.87
CA SER A 28 -8.01 -16.12 8.75
C SER A 28 -8.36 -15.48 10.10
N HIS A 29 -7.42 -14.75 10.68
CA HIS A 29 -7.64 -14.01 11.94
C HIS A 29 -8.64 -12.87 11.78
N LYS A 30 -8.62 -12.15 10.65
CA LYS A 30 -9.58 -11.08 10.36
C LYS A 30 -11.00 -11.63 10.16
N LEU A 31 -11.15 -12.78 9.49
CA LEU A 31 -12.44 -13.47 9.38
C LEU A 31 -12.99 -13.86 10.76
N ARG A 32 -12.17 -14.45 11.64
CA ARG A 32 -12.59 -14.79 13.01
C ARG A 32 -13.06 -13.55 13.79
N LYS A 33 -12.38 -12.41 13.67
CA LYS A 33 -12.83 -11.15 14.29
C LYS A 33 -14.18 -10.67 13.75
N ALA A 34 -14.41 -10.76 12.44
CA ALA A 34 -15.71 -10.43 11.85
C ALA A 34 -16.83 -11.32 12.42
N TYR A 35 -16.56 -12.62 12.53
CA TYR A 35 -17.45 -13.61 13.15
C TYR A 35 -17.72 -13.35 14.64
N GLU A 36 -16.70 -13.05 15.44
CA GLU A 36 -16.85 -12.66 16.84
C GLU A 36 -17.76 -11.43 16.97
N LYS A 37 -17.57 -10.43 16.11
CA LYS A 37 -18.38 -9.22 16.10
C LYS A 37 -19.84 -9.52 15.74
N ALA A 38 -20.09 -10.36 14.74
CA ALA A 38 -21.45 -10.79 14.39
C ALA A 38 -22.16 -11.48 15.57
N LYS A 39 -21.48 -12.44 16.21
CA LYS A 39 -22.01 -13.13 17.42
C LYS A 39 -22.32 -12.18 18.56
N SER A 40 -21.50 -11.15 18.75
CA SER A 40 -21.69 -10.18 19.83
C SER A 40 -23.00 -9.39 19.74
N LEU A 41 -23.62 -9.31 18.54
CA LEU A 41 -24.90 -8.65 18.32
C LEU A 41 -26.11 -9.60 18.44
N GLY A 42 -25.86 -10.91 18.57
CA GLY A 42 -26.87 -11.94 18.74
C GLY A 42 -26.86 -12.99 17.62
N HIS A 43 -27.99 -13.68 17.47
CA HIS A 43 -28.16 -14.69 16.43
C HIS A 43 -27.96 -14.07 15.03
N THR A 44 -27.26 -14.80 14.17
CA THR A 44 -26.97 -14.44 12.78
C THR A 44 -27.61 -15.50 11.89
N ASP A 45 -28.65 -15.12 11.15
CA ASP A 45 -29.45 -16.01 10.33
C ASP A 45 -28.73 -16.37 9.02
N ALA A 46 -27.88 -15.47 8.50
CA ALA A 46 -27.13 -15.70 7.27
C ALA A 46 -25.78 -14.98 7.18
N PHE A 47 -24.94 -15.49 6.29
CA PHE A 47 -23.77 -14.80 5.73
C PHE A 47 -23.98 -14.50 4.26
N LEU A 48 -23.51 -13.34 3.83
CA LEU A 48 -23.39 -12.96 2.42
C LEU A 48 -21.93 -12.61 2.12
N PHE A 49 -21.21 -13.53 1.47
CA PHE A 49 -19.82 -13.31 1.03
C PHE A 49 -19.78 -12.85 -0.42
N VAL A 50 -19.25 -11.66 -0.68
CA VAL A 50 -19.36 -11.01 -1.99
C VAL A 50 -18.08 -11.17 -2.83
N GLY A 51 -17.55 -12.39 -2.90
CA GLY A 51 -16.37 -12.75 -3.70
C GLY A 51 -15.02 -12.48 -3.05
N ASP A 52 -13.98 -12.92 -3.74
CA ASP A 52 -12.59 -13.00 -3.28
C ASP A 52 -12.48 -13.64 -1.89
N ILE A 53 -13.15 -14.79 -1.76
CA ILE A 53 -13.16 -15.61 -0.54
C ILE A 53 -11.76 -16.23 -0.35
N THR A 54 -11.19 -16.72 -1.43
CA THR A 54 -9.86 -17.32 -1.50
C THR A 54 -8.92 -16.45 -2.31
N ASP A 55 -7.62 -16.56 -2.09
CA ASP A 55 -6.63 -15.74 -2.82
C ASP A 55 -6.29 -16.31 -4.22
N PHE A 56 -6.49 -17.62 -4.42
CA PHE A 56 -6.12 -18.32 -5.66
C PHE A 56 -7.15 -19.35 -6.15
N GLY A 57 -8.31 -19.51 -5.49
CA GLY A 57 -9.29 -20.52 -5.88
C GLY A 57 -8.90 -21.96 -5.53
N LEU A 58 -7.93 -22.14 -4.64
CA LEU A 58 -7.40 -23.47 -4.32
C LEU A 58 -8.29 -24.19 -3.31
N GLU A 59 -8.45 -25.51 -3.49
CA GLU A 59 -9.23 -26.37 -2.60
C GLU A 59 -8.83 -26.21 -1.12
N GLU A 60 -7.54 -26.14 -0.83
CA GLU A 60 -7.01 -25.95 0.53
C GLU A 60 -7.45 -24.62 1.17
N GLN A 61 -7.68 -23.58 0.37
CA GLN A 61 -8.16 -22.28 0.83
C GLN A 61 -9.67 -22.32 1.11
N ILE A 62 -10.43 -23.03 0.26
CA ILE A 62 -11.86 -23.29 0.46
C ILE A 62 -12.04 -24.15 1.73
N GLN A 63 -11.18 -25.15 1.94
CA GLN A 63 -11.20 -26.00 3.13
C GLN A 63 -10.92 -25.19 4.40
N GLU A 64 -9.93 -24.30 4.38
CA GLU A 64 -9.68 -23.42 5.52
C GLU A 64 -10.86 -22.47 5.80
N PHE A 65 -11.50 -21.93 4.75
CA PHE A 65 -12.72 -21.13 4.91
C PHE A 65 -13.86 -21.94 5.56
N TYR A 66 -14.06 -23.20 5.15
CA TYR A 66 -15.00 -24.11 5.80
C TYR A 66 -14.65 -24.37 7.27
N ASP A 67 -13.38 -24.66 7.56
CA ASP A 67 -12.93 -24.98 8.90
C ASP A 67 -13.17 -23.80 9.85
N ILE A 68 -12.81 -22.57 9.45
CA ILE A 68 -13.04 -21.37 10.27
C ILE A 68 -14.54 -21.12 10.46
N THR A 69 -15.34 -21.30 9.41
CA THR A 69 -16.78 -21.03 9.44
C THR A 69 -17.52 -22.02 10.33
N SER A 70 -17.20 -23.31 10.21
CA SER A 70 -17.78 -24.38 11.04
C SER A 70 -17.24 -24.39 12.48
N GLU A 71 -16.01 -23.93 12.71
CA GLU A 71 -15.47 -23.63 14.04
C GLU A 71 -16.29 -22.54 14.73
N CYS A 72 -16.66 -21.50 13.98
CA CYS A 72 -17.30 -20.33 14.54
C CYS A 72 -18.84 -20.47 14.65
N PHE A 73 -19.53 -21.07 13.69
CA PHE A 73 -21.00 -21.06 13.66
C PHE A 73 -21.60 -22.45 13.47
N ASP A 74 -22.80 -22.65 14.01
CA ASP A 74 -23.61 -23.81 13.65
C ASP A 74 -24.19 -23.60 12.25
N LEU A 75 -23.65 -24.33 11.28
CA LEU A 75 -24.08 -24.28 9.88
C LEU A 75 -25.55 -24.70 9.68
N LYS A 76 -26.22 -25.27 10.70
CA LYS A 76 -27.66 -25.56 10.64
C LYS A 76 -28.52 -24.34 10.95
N GLU A 77 -27.97 -23.38 11.67
CA GLU A 77 -28.67 -22.20 12.16
C GLU A 77 -28.35 -20.95 11.34
N THR A 78 -27.23 -20.94 10.61
CA THR A 78 -26.81 -19.81 9.78
C THR A 78 -26.67 -20.23 8.32
N GLN A 79 -27.43 -19.62 7.41
CA GLN A 79 -27.34 -19.89 5.96
C GLN A 79 -26.08 -19.23 5.35
N LEU A 80 -25.37 -19.95 4.49
CA LEU A 80 -24.29 -19.39 3.68
C LEU A 80 -24.83 -18.99 2.30
N ILE A 81 -24.61 -17.73 1.91
CA ILE A 81 -24.81 -17.21 0.56
C ILE A 81 -23.51 -16.56 0.12
N PHE A 82 -23.09 -16.80 -1.12
CA PHE A 82 -21.87 -16.21 -1.64
C PHE A 82 -21.88 -16.06 -3.15
N SER A 83 -21.14 -15.06 -3.63
CA SER A 83 -20.59 -15.03 -4.98
C SER A 83 -19.08 -15.32 -4.93
N ILE A 84 -18.50 -15.76 -6.04
CA ILE A 84 -17.05 -15.90 -6.24
C ILE A 84 -16.49 -14.67 -6.95
N GLY A 85 -15.23 -14.34 -6.64
CA GLY A 85 -14.50 -13.23 -7.26
C GLY A 85 -13.40 -13.67 -8.22
N ASN A 86 -12.61 -12.71 -8.69
CA ASN A 86 -11.47 -12.98 -9.59
C ASN A 86 -10.37 -13.79 -8.91
N HIS A 87 -10.13 -13.60 -7.61
CA HIS A 87 -9.13 -14.39 -6.89
C HIS A 87 -9.60 -15.84 -6.70
N ASP A 88 -10.90 -16.06 -6.52
CA ASP A 88 -11.48 -17.41 -6.50
C ASP A 88 -11.35 -18.13 -7.84
N LEU A 89 -11.31 -17.39 -8.95
CA LEU A 89 -11.11 -17.92 -10.31
C LEU A 89 -9.66 -17.94 -10.77
N TYR A 90 -8.74 -17.35 -9.99
CA TYR A 90 -7.43 -16.94 -10.49
C TYR A 90 -6.63 -18.10 -11.07
N ASN A 91 -6.54 -19.22 -10.35
CA ASN A 91 -5.79 -20.38 -10.83
C ASN A 91 -6.45 -21.03 -12.06
N ASN A 92 -7.79 -21.05 -12.12
CA ASN A 92 -8.50 -21.57 -13.29
C ASN A 92 -8.25 -20.68 -14.53
N GLU A 93 -8.32 -19.36 -14.39
CA GLU A 93 -8.02 -18.43 -15.49
C GLU A 93 -6.56 -18.50 -15.94
N LEU A 94 -5.62 -18.49 -14.99
CA LEU A 94 -4.19 -18.52 -15.26
C LEU A 94 -3.78 -19.78 -16.04
N LEU A 95 -4.39 -20.91 -15.71
CA LEU A 95 -4.09 -22.21 -16.33
C LEU A 95 -5.00 -22.53 -17.53
N GLY A 96 -6.00 -21.70 -17.84
CA GLY A 96 -7.03 -22.01 -18.82
C GLY A 96 -7.80 -23.30 -18.49
N ALA A 97 -7.98 -23.59 -17.20
CA ALA A 97 -8.61 -24.80 -16.70
C ALA A 97 -10.15 -24.65 -16.68
N PRO A 98 -10.91 -25.76 -16.67
CA PRO A 98 -12.36 -25.72 -16.45
C PRO A 98 -12.71 -25.02 -15.13
N LEU A 99 -13.88 -24.39 -15.05
CA LEU A 99 -14.39 -23.81 -13.80
C LEU A 99 -14.71 -24.95 -12.81
N THR A 100 -13.91 -25.09 -11.75
CA THR A 100 -14.12 -26.14 -10.72
C THR A 100 -14.55 -25.58 -9.37
N VAL A 101 -14.54 -24.26 -9.20
CA VAL A 101 -14.75 -23.60 -7.90
C VAL A 101 -16.07 -24.01 -7.25
N GLY A 102 -17.20 -23.90 -7.96
CA GLY A 102 -18.50 -24.30 -7.44
C GLY A 102 -18.58 -25.78 -7.04
N PRO A 103 -18.16 -26.73 -7.92
CA PRO A 103 -17.98 -28.13 -7.55
C PRO A 103 -17.07 -28.36 -6.32
N ASP A 104 -16.01 -27.57 -6.15
CA ASP A 104 -15.09 -27.68 -5.00
C ASP A 104 -15.76 -27.21 -3.70
N PHE A 105 -16.46 -26.07 -3.72
CA PHE A 105 -17.31 -25.63 -2.61
C PHE A 105 -18.37 -26.68 -2.27
N LYS A 106 -19.04 -27.24 -3.28
CA LYS A 106 -20.04 -28.31 -3.10
C LYS A 106 -19.45 -29.55 -2.43
N ARG A 107 -18.23 -29.92 -2.78
CA ARG A 107 -17.54 -31.10 -2.24
C ARG A 107 -17.10 -30.90 -0.79
N ILE A 108 -16.64 -29.70 -0.44
CA ILE A 108 -16.17 -29.35 0.91
C ILE A 108 -17.33 -29.08 1.87
N PHE A 109 -18.26 -28.19 1.49
CA PHE A 109 -19.39 -27.79 2.33
C PHE A 109 -20.61 -28.74 2.20
N GLY A 110 -20.64 -29.62 1.20
CA GLY A 110 -21.79 -30.47 0.92
C GLY A 110 -23.02 -29.69 0.45
N ASP A 111 -24.21 -30.15 0.80
CA ASP A 111 -25.48 -29.48 0.47
C ASP A 111 -25.62 -28.08 1.09
N TYR A 112 -24.81 -27.73 2.08
CA TYR A 112 -24.87 -26.44 2.74
C TYR A 112 -24.52 -25.25 1.81
N ALA A 113 -23.50 -25.38 0.96
CA ALA A 113 -23.07 -24.29 0.06
C ALA A 113 -24.06 -23.97 -1.07
N TYR A 114 -24.85 -24.97 -1.50
CA TYR A 114 -25.74 -24.86 -2.66
C TYR A 114 -27.07 -25.55 -2.41
N LYS A 115 -27.68 -25.26 -1.26
CA LYS A 115 -28.91 -25.90 -0.83
C LYS A 115 -30.02 -25.64 -1.85
N GLY A 116 -30.51 -26.71 -2.49
CA GLY A 116 -31.59 -26.64 -3.48
C GLY A 116 -31.16 -26.21 -4.89
N ALA A 117 -29.88 -25.94 -5.13
CA ALA A 117 -29.38 -25.55 -6.45
C ALA A 117 -29.29 -26.76 -7.40
N THR A 118 -29.46 -26.51 -8.69
CA THR A 118 -29.24 -27.55 -9.72
C THR A 118 -27.75 -27.79 -9.96
N ALA A 119 -27.42 -28.87 -10.69
CA ALA A 119 -26.02 -29.10 -11.07
C ALA A 119 -25.45 -27.98 -11.95
N GLU A 120 -26.29 -27.37 -12.80
CA GLU A 120 -25.90 -26.25 -13.66
C GLU A 120 -25.64 -24.98 -12.84
N ASP A 121 -26.48 -24.69 -11.84
CA ASP A 121 -26.27 -23.54 -10.94
C ASP A 121 -24.97 -23.71 -10.13
N ILE A 122 -24.70 -24.92 -9.64
CA ILE A 122 -23.46 -25.24 -8.91
C ILE A 122 -22.25 -25.03 -9.81
N GLU A 123 -22.29 -25.47 -11.08
CA GLU A 123 -21.20 -25.26 -12.04
C GLU A 123 -20.96 -23.77 -12.32
N ALA A 124 -22.03 -22.98 -12.45
CA ALA A 124 -21.98 -21.53 -12.59
C ALA A 124 -21.72 -20.78 -11.27
N CYS A 125 -21.60 -21.50 -10.15
CA CYS A 125 -21.54 -20.98 -8.78
C CYS A 125 -22.76 -20.14 -8.35
N ASN A 126 -23.83 -20.11 -9.14
CA ASN A 126 -25.03 -19.32 -8.91
C ASN A 126 -25.85 -19.88 -7.75
N HIS A 127 -26.46 -18.99 -6.96
CA HIS A 127 -27.16 -19.39 -5.75
C HIS A 127 -28.38 -18.52 -5.47
N HIS A 128 -29.52 -19.14 -5.18
CA HIS A 128 -30.72 -18.48 -4.66
C HIS A 128 -31.12 -19.15 -3.35
N ALA A 129 -31.21 -18.35 -2.27
CA ALA A 129 -31.65 -18.79 -0.96
C ALA A 129 -32.77 -17.90 -0.43
N VAL A 130 -33.65 -18.48 0.38
CA VAL A 130 -34.70 -17.75 1.11
C VAL A 130 -34.49 -17.96 2.61
N VAL A 131 -34.24 -16.87 3.34
CA VAL A 131 -33.98 -16.89 4.78
C VAL A 131 -35.04 -16.03 5.47
N ASN A 132 -35.80 -16.64 6.38
CA ASN A 132 -36.94 -16.01 7.05
C ASN A 132 -37.90 -15.29 6.07
N GLY A 133 -38.09 -15.83 4.86
CA GLY A 133 -38.94 -15.26 3.79
C GLY A 133 -38.35 -14.06 3.05
N VAL A 134 -37.06 -13.76 3.22
CA VAL A 134 -36.31 -12.76 2.46
C VAL A 134 -35.40 -13.46 1.45
N HIS A 135 -35.39 -12.97 0.22
CA HIS A 135 -34.67 -13.58 -0.89
C HIS A 135 -33.23 -13.05 -1.01
N PHE A 136 -32.30 -13.97 -1.29
CA PHE A 136 -30.88 -13.73 -1.53
C PHE A 136 -30.48 -14.40 -2.84
N ILE A 137 -29.94 -13.64 -3.80
CA ILE A 137 -29.55 -14.15 -5.12
C ILE A 137 -28.12 -13.74 -5.44
N ALA A 138 -27.23 -14.72 -5.60
CA ALA A 138 -25.83 -14.52 -5.97
C ALA A 138 -25.60 -14.93 -7.43
N LEU A 139 -25.04 -14.00 -8.20
CA LEU A 139 -24.63 -14.18 -9.60
C LEU A 139 -23.11 -14.10 -9.71
N ASN A 140 -22.53 -14.93 -10.58
CA ASN A 140 -21.07 -15.02 -10.73
C ASN A 140 -20.64 -14.70 -12.15
N ALA A 141 -19.53 -13.97 -12.24
CA ALA A 141 -18.83 -13.80 -13.51
C ALA A 141 -18.08 -15.10 -13.82
N TYR A 142 -18.01 -15.48 -15.11
CA TYR A 142 -17.19 -16.63 -15.53
C TYR A 142 -15.77 -16.20 -15.89
N LYS A 143 -15.53 -14.89 -16.02
CA LYS A 143 -14.23 -14.32 -16.41
C LYS A 143 -14.04 -12.88 -15.94
N TYR A 144 -12.81 -12.54 -15.58
CA TYR A 144 -12.32 -11.19 -15.30
C TYR A 144 -11.15 -10.77 -16.20
N SER A 145 -10.32 -11.72 -16.65
CA SER A 145 -9.23 -11.45 -17.58
C SER A 145 -9.74 -10.73 -18.84
N GLY A 146 -9.22 -9.52 -19.11
CA GLY A 146 -9.65 -8.69 -20.24
C GLY A 146 -11.04 -8.03 -20.09
N GLY A 147 -11.65 -8.11 -18.90
CA GLY A 147 -12.94 -7.51 -18.57
C GLY A 147 -13.87 -8.47 -17.84
N VAL A 148 -14.79 -7.94 -17.03
CA VAL A 148 -15.74 -8.76 -16.29
C VAL A 148 -16.92 -9.23 -17.16
N ASP A 149 -17.02 -10.55 -17.36
CA ASP A 149 -18.00 -11.18 -18.24
C ASP A 149 -18.87 -12.23 -17.51
N PHE A 150 -20.16 -12.22 -17.86
CA PHE A 150 -21.19 -13.17 -17.41
C PHE A 150 -21.73 -13.94 -18.62
N HIS A 151 -22.11 -15.21 -18.45
CA HIS A 151 -22.79 -15.92 -19.52
C HIS A 151 -24.21 -15.38 -19.67
N GLU A 152 -24.69 -15.28 -20.91
CA GLU A 152 -26.04 -14.80 -21.19
C GLU A 152 -27.12 -15.63 -20.47
N LYS A 153 -26.93 -16.95 -20.41
CA LYS A 153 -27.83 -17.85 -19.67
C LYS A 153 -27.91 -17.53 -18.17
N ASP A 154 -26.80 -17.10 -17.56
CA ASP A 154 -26.72 -16.79 -16.14
C ASP A 154 -27.35 -15.42 -15.84
N LEU A 155 -27.25 -14.47 -16.77
CA LEU A 155 -27.97 -13.19 -16.70
C LEU A 155 -29.48 -13.40 -16.80
N ILE A 156 -29.93 -14.27 -17.71
CA ILE A 156 -31.35 -14.63 -17.86
C ILE A 156 -31.85 -15.34 -16.60
N TRP A 157 -31.07 -16.29 -16.07
CA TRP A 157 -31.35 -16.95 -14.80
C TRP A 157 -31.51 -15.93 -13.67
N PHE A 158 -30.55 -15.02 -13.51
CA PHE A 158 -30.56 -14.01 -12.46
C PHE A 158 -31.81 -13.12 -12.51
N GLU A 159 -32.19 -12.63 -13.70
CA GLU A 159 -33.40 -11.83 -13.86
C GLU A 159 -34.67 -12.63 -13.54
N ASN A 160 -34.71 -13.93 -13.89
CA ASN A 160 -35.85 -14.79 -13.58
C ASN A 160 -35.99 -15.04 -12.08
N GLU A 161 -34.90 -15.32 -11.36
CA GLU A 161 -34.91 -15.49 -9.91
C GLU A 161 -35.34 -14.20 -9.20
N ILE A 162 -34.93 -13.02 -9.70
CA ILE A 162 -35.41 -11.74 -9.17
C ILE A 162 -36.92 -11.60 -9.39
N LYS A 163 -37.44 -11.91 -10.59
CA LYS A 163 -38.88 -11.86 -10.88
C LYS A 163 -39.68 -12.83 -10.00
N GLU A 164 -39.13 -14.02 -9.74
CA GLU A 164 -39.72 -14.97 -8.80
C GLU A 164 -39.79 -14.37 -7.39
N ALA A 165 -38.69 -13.80 -6.90
CA ALA A 165 -38.65 -13.11 -5.61
C ALA A 165 -39.60 -11.89 -5.56
N GLU A 166 -39.80 -11.17 -6.66
CA GLU A 166 -40.76 -10.07 -6.71
C GLU A 166 -42.21 -10.54 -6.62
N SER A 167 -42.49 -11.77 -7.08
CA SER A 167 -43.81 -12.40 -7.00
C SER A 167 -44.19 -12.92 -5.61
N SER A 168 -43.24 -12.96 -4.68
CA SER A 168 -43.44 -13.43 -3.30
C SER A 168 -44.03 -12.33 -2.39
N GLU A 169 -43.62 -12.25 -1.13
CA GLU A 169 -44.14 -11.28 -0.17
C GLU A 169 -43.98 -9.84 -0.66
N LYS A 170 -45.07 -9.07 -0.66
CA LYS A 170 -45.06 -7.66 -1.04
C LYS A 170 -44.32 -6.86 0.04
N ASN A 171 -43.47 -5.91 -0.38
CA ASN A 171 -42.71 -4.98 0.48
C ASN A 171 -41.52 -5.58 1.26
N THR A 172 -40.94 -6.70 0.84
CA THR A 172 -39.62 -7.15 1.34
C THR A 172 -38.50 -6.76 0.37
N PRO A 173 -37.29 -6.40 0.87
CA PRO A 173 -36.13 -6.21 0.01
C PRO A 173 -35.71 -7.54 -0.62
N ILE A 174 -35.09 -7.47 -1.79
CA ILE A 174 -34.44 -8.61 -2.45
C ILE A 174 -32.94 -8.33 -2.43
N PHE A 175 -32.19 -9.11 -1.66
CA PHE A 175 -30.74 -8.94 -1.59
C PHE A 175 -30.09 -9.69 -2.74
N VAL A 176 -29.26 -9.00 -3.51
CA VAL A 176 -28.57 -9.60 -4.64
C VAL A 176 -27.09 -9.28 -4.56
N CYS A 177 -26.22 -10.17 -5.03
CA CYS A 177 -24.80 -9.92 -5.05
C CYS A 177 -24.13 -10.47 -6.32
N ALA A 178 -23.05 -9.79 -6.70
CA ALA A 178 -22.01 -10.29 -7.58
C ALA A 178 -20.72 -9.58 -7.16
N HIS A 179 -19.57 -10.19 -7.38
CA HIS A 179 -18.31 -9.59 -6.92
C HIS A 179 -17.94 -8.23 -7.55
N PRO A 180 -18.06 -7.98 -8.89
CA PRO A 180 -17.63 -6.70 -9.48
C PRO A 180 -18.63 -5.59 -9.18
N MET A 181 -18.20 -4.37 -8.83
CA MET A 181 -19.16 -3.26 -8.70
C MET A 181 -19.85 -2.93 -10.03
N ILE A 182 -21.01 -2.26 -9.97
CA ILE A 182 -21.74 -1.80 -11.16
C ILE A 182 -21.28 -0.40 -11.54
N VAL A 183 -20.81 -0.21 -12.77
CA VAL A 183 -20.33 1.09 -13.27
C VAL A 183 -21.37 2.20 -13.05
N GLY A 184 -20.91 3.37 -12.58
CA GLY A 184 -21.76 4.54 -12.37
C GLY A 184 -22.58 4.55 -11.07
N THR A 185 -22.34 3.61 -10.14
CA THR A 185 -23.11 3.48 -8.90
C THR A 185 -22.34 3.99 -7.67
N CYS A 186 -21.57 3.11 -7.02
CA CYS A 186 -20.88 3.41 -5.77
C CYS A 186 -19.49 4.01 -6.01
N TYR A 187 -18.88 4.47 -4.92
CA TYR A 187 -17.51 4.92 -4.85
C TYR A 187 -16.54 3.93 -5.51
N GLY A 188 -15.72 4.42 -6.44
CA GLY A 188 -14.78 3.61 -7.20
C GLY A 188 -15.36 2.77 -8.34
N SER A 189 -16.68 2.69 -8.50
CA SER A 189 -17.29 1.84 -9.55
C SER A 189 -16.98 2.26 -11.00
N ASN A 190 -16.41 3.44 -11.19
CA ASN A 190 -15.94 3.92 -12.50
C ASN A 190 -14.47 3.59 -12.76
N TYR A 191 -13.79 2.89 -11.85
CA TYR A 191 -12.44 2.39 -12.09
C TYR A 191 -12.47 1.48 -13.32
N GLY A 192 -11.49 1.61 -14.23
CA GLY A 192 -11.50 0.91 -15.52
C GLY A 192 -12.37 1.54 -16.61
N GLY A 193 -12.93 2.73 -16.40
CA GLY A 193 -13.61 3.52 -17.43
C GLY A 193 -15.07 3.12 -17.70
N GLU A 194 -15.60 3.47 -18.87
CA GLU A 194 -17.04 3.34 -19.20
C GLU A 194 -17.58 1.90 -19.12
N THR A 195 -16.73 0.90 -19.33
CA THR A 195 -17.11 -0.52 -19.25
C THR A 195 -16.79 -1.14 -17.88
N GLY A 196 -16.04 -0.44 -17.02
CA GLY A 196 -15.52 -0.93 -15.75
C GLY A 196 -14.26 -1.80 -15.86
N GLY A 197 -13.92 -2.26 -17.07
CA GLY A 197 -12.73 -3.07 -17.32
C GLY A 197 -12.66 -4.29 -16.40
N TYR A 198 -11.54 -4.43 -15.68
CA TYR A 198 -11.31 -5.50 -14.71
C TYR A 198 -12.05 -5.30 -13.37
N TRP A 199 -12.43 -4.07 -13.04
CA TRP A 199 -12.79 -3.65 -11.68
C TRP A 199 -14.30 -3.56 -11.43
N ALA A 200 -15.05 -3.33 -12.49
CA ALA A 200 -16.50 -3.15 -12.45
C ALA A 200 -17.14 -3.71 -13.73
N SER A 201 -18.47 -3.84 -13.73
CA SER A 201 -19.23 -4.29 -14.88
C SER A 201 -20.39 -3.34 -15.20
N SER A 202 -20.56 -3.03 -16.48
CA SER A 202 -21.74 -2.32 -16.98
C SER A 202 -22.92 -3.26 -17.31
N LYS A 203 -22.72 -4.58 -17.27
CA LYS A 203 -23.70 -5.57 -17.76
C LYS A 203 -24.91 -5.78 -16.85
N LEU A 204 -24.78 -5.47 -15.55
CA LEU A 204 -25.84 -5.72 -14.57
C LEU A 204 -26.84 -4.57 -14.44
N TYR A 205 -26.44 -3.34 -14.82
CA TYR A 205 -27.29 -2.16 -14.64
C TYR A 205 -28.62 -2.28 -15.38
N SER A 206 -28.58 -2.71 -16.65
CA SER A 206 -29.77 -2.82 -17.52
C SER A 206 -30.80 -3.83 -16.99
N ILE A 207 -30.36 -4.81 -16.21
CA ILE A 207 -31.25 -5.77 -15.53
C ILE A 207 -31.82 -5.11 -14.28
N LEU A 208 -30.95 -4.70 -13.36
CA LEU A 208 -31.35 -4.25 -12.02
C LEU A 208 -32.15 -2.94 -12.01
N MET A 209 -31.99 -2.08 -13.01
CA MET A 209 -32.79 -0.86 -13.14
C MET A 209 -34.30 -1.11 -13.30
N ASN A 210 -34.69 -2.33 -13.69
CA ASN A 210 -36.10 -2.72 -13.81
C ASN A 210 -36.65 -3.37 -12.52
N HIS A 211 -35.80 -3.56 -11.50
CA HIS A 211 -36.12 -4.27 -10.27
C HIS A 211 -35.84 -3.41 -9.03
N PRO A 212 -36.70 -2.41 -8.74
CA PRO A 212 -36.46 -1.39 -7.72
C PRO A 212 -36.47 -1.89 -6.27
N ARG A 213 -36.83 -3.16 -6.06
CA ARG A 213 -36.77 -3.84 -4.75
C ARG A 213 -35.38 -4.39 -4.43
N THR A 214 -34.49 -4.42 -5.42
CA THR A 214 -33.15 -5.02 -5.26
C THR A 214 -32.23 -4.11 -4.47
N VAL A 215 -31.47 -4.74 -3.57
CA VAL A 215 -30.33 -4.17 -2.88
C VAL A 215 -29.12 -4.99 -3.28
N TYR A 216 -28.35 -4.42 -4.20
CA TYR A 216 -27.16 -5.02 -4.79
C TYR A 216 -25.93 -4.78 -3.92
N PHE A 217 -25.21 -5.84 -3.58
CA PHE A 217 -23.91 -5.79 -2.93
C PHE A 217 -22.80 -6.19 -3.92
N GLY A 218 -21.75 -5.39 -3.98
CA GLY A 218 -20.52 -5.70 -4.72
C GLY A 218 -19.25 -5.51 -3.86
N GLY A 219 -18.17 -6.15 -4.28
CA GLY A 219 -16.84 -6.17 -3.63
C GLY A 219 -15.77 -5.62 -4.56
N HIS A 220 -14.60 -6.29 -4.61
CA HIS A 220 -13.50 -6.13 -5.58
C HIS A 220 -12.68 -4.84 -5.47
N LEU A 221 -13.31 -3.72 -5.11
CA LEU A 221 -12.64 -2.42 -5.06
C LEU A 221 -11.84 -2.20 -3.78
N HIS A 222 -12.15 -2.93 -2.69
CA HIS A 222 -11.53 -2.76 -1.36
C HIS A 222 -11.68 -1.36 -0.76
N PHE A 223 -12.62 -0.57 -1.28
CA PHE A 223 -12.78 0.83 -0.86
C PHE A 223 -13.54 0.96 0.47
N PRO A 224 -13.22 1.99 1.29
CA PRO A 224 -13.73 2.12 2.65
C PRO A 224 -15.20 2.50 2.80
N LEU A 225 -15.86 1.96 3.84
CA LEU A 225 -17.26 2.23 4.16
C LEU A 225 -17.48 3.62 4.78
N GLN A 226 -16.40 4.33 5.13
CA GLN A 226 -16.47 5.73 5.54
C GLN A 226 -16.92 6.63 4.41
N ASN A 227 -16.67 6.30 3.14
CA ASN A 227 -17.13 7.14 2.05
C ASN A 227 -18.65 7.02 1.90
N GLU A 228 -19.40 8.12 2.01
CA GLU A 228 -20.86 8.10 1.88
C GLU A 228 -21.33 7.75 0.47
N LEU A 229 -20.44 7.78 -0.53
CA LEU A 229 -20.69 7.27 -1.88
C LEU A 229 -20.58 5.73 -1.97
N SER A 230 -20.22 5.02 -0.90
CA SER A 230 -20.21 3.55 -0.85
C SER A 230 -21.61 2.92 -0.82
N ILE A 231 -22.67 3.74 -0.69
CA ILE A 231 -24.06 3.39 -0.99
C ILE A 231 -24.59 4.33 -2.07
N TRP A 232 -25.37 3.81 -3.00
CA TRP A 232 -25.98 4.55 -4.09
C TRP A 232 -27.45 4.14 -4.26
N GLN A 233 -28.31 5.12 -4.55
CA GLN A 233 -29.70 4.87 -4.92
C GLN A 233 -30.14 5.71 -6.12
N ASN A 234 -30.78 5.05 -7.08
CA ASN A 234 -31.61 5.69 -8.10
C ASN A 234 -32.76 4.75 -8.50
N GLU A 235 -32.59 3.90 -9.52
CA GLU A 235 -33.59 2.89 -9.92
C GLU A 235 -33.59 1.66 -9.02
N PHE A 236 -32.47 1.38 -8.35
CA PHE A 236 -32.29 0.33 -7.33
C PHE A 236 -31.28 0.82 -6.28
N THR A 237 -30.96 -0.01 -5.28
CA THR A 237 -29.90 0.30 -4.31
C THR A 237 -28.64 -0.51 -4.62
N ALA A 238 -27.48 0.14 -4.69
CA ALA A 238 -26.18 -0.51 -4.80
C ALA A 238 -25.29 -0.15 -3.60
N ILE A 239 -24.50 -1.11 -3.13
CA ILE A 239 -23.67 -0.98 -1.94
C ILE A 239 -22.32 -1.66 -2.19
N CYS A 240 -21.24 -0.91 -1.99
CA CYS A 240 -19.90 -1.48 -1.91
C CYS A 240 -19.68 -2.04 -0.49
N THR A 241 -19.21 -3.28 -0.41
CA THR A 241 -19.07 -4.02 0.86
C THR A 241 -17.73 -3.79 1.56
N SER A 242 -16.80 -3.09 0.89
CA SER A 242 -15.42 -2.94 1.31
C SER A 242 -14.63 -4.26 1.31
N SER A 243 -13.62 -4.39 2.17
CA SER A 243 -12.74 -5.55 2.23
C SER A 243 -12.41 -5.93 3.67
N VAL A 244 -12.34 -7.23 3.91
CA VAL A 244 -11.84 -7.78 5.18
C VAL A 244 -10.32 -7.77 5.21
N TYR A 245 -9.63 -7.91 4.07
CA TYR A 245 -8.19 -8.08 4.01
C TYR A 245 -7.39 -6.77 4.07
N PHE A 246 -7.63 -5.81 3.18
CA PHE A 246 -6.91 -4.53 3.14
C PHE A 246 -7.76 -3.42 2.52
N ALA A 247 -7.37 -2.17 2.72
CA ALA A 247 -8.01 -1.03 2.09
C ALA A 247 -7.31 -0.67 0.77
N SER A 248 -8.11 -0.33 -0.22
CA SER A 248 -7.66 0.45 -1.37
C SER A 248 -8.35 1.82 -1.35
N ILE A 249 -7.70 2.82 -1.92
CA ILE A 249 -8.22 4.16 -2.18
C ILE A 249 -7.63 4.66 -3.51
N GLU A 250 -8.28 5.59 -4.20
CA GLU A 250 -7.84 5.98 -5.54
C GLU A 250 -6.39 6.48 -5.57
N ALA A 251 -5.63 6.12 -6.62
CA ALA A 251 -4.28 6.63 -6.78
C ALA A 251 -4.25 8.15 -7.09
N GLU A 252 -5.34 8.69 -7.62
CA GLU A 252 -5.48 10.08 -8.05
C GLU A 252 -6.86 10.63 -7.67
N THR A 253 -6.96 11.94 -7.49
CA THR A 253 -8.24 12.64 -7.35
C THR A 253 -9.03 12.62 -8.66
N GLU A 254 -10.32 12.95 -8.60
CA GLU A 254 -11.18 13.00 -9.80
C GLU A 254 -10.69 14.01 -10.85
N ASP A 255 -9.98 15.07 -10.43
CA ASP A 255 -9.33 16.04 -11.32
C ASP A 255 -7.91 15.64 -11.77
N GLY A 256 -7.49 14.40 -11.53
CA GLY A 256 -6.22 13.84 -12.00
C GLY A 256 -4.99 14.28 -11.21
N VAL A 257 -5.16 14.69 -9.94
CA VAL A 257 -4.04 15.03 -9.07
C VAL A 257 -3.62 13.77 -8.30
N PRO A 258 -2.35 13.32 -8.42
CA PRO A 258 -1.90 12.13 -7.73
C PRO A 258 -1.86 12.34 -6.22
N TYR A 259 -2.26 11.29 -5.49
CA TYR A 259 -2.05 11.23 -4.05
C TYR A 259 -0.61 10.83 -3.75
N LEU A 260 0.00 11.56 -2.81
CA LEU A 260 1.42 11.37 -2.50
C LEU A 260 1.72 10.07 -1.73
N ASP A 261 0.71 9.52 -1.07
CA ASP A 261 0.83 8.46 -0.06
C ASP A 261 0.35 7.09 -0.52
N ILE A 262 0.07 6.97 -1.82
CA ILE A 262 -0.37 5.72 -2.43
C ILE A 262 0.85 5.00 -3.00
N SER A 263 1.08 3.78 -2.51
CA SER A 263 2.02 2.85 -3.16
C SER A 263 1.45 2.39 -4.51
N SER A 264 2.23 1.62 -5.28
CA SER A 264 1.71 1.02 -6.52
C SER A 264 0.37 0.32 -6.28
N GLY A 265 -0.65 0.63 -7.10
CA GLY A 265 -1.89 -0.14 -7.12
C GLY A 265 -3.00 0.28 -6.16
N SER A 266 -3.14 1.58 -5.82
CA SER A 266 -4.26 2.10 -5.00
C SER A 266 -4.23 1.71 -3.52
N GLU A 267 -3.12 1.17 -3.03
CA GLU A 267 -2.95 0.81 -1.61
C GLU A 267 -2.26 1.95 -0.84
N PRO A 268 -2.88 2.51 0.22
CA PRO A 268 -2.19 3.41 1.14
C PRO A 268 -1.19 2.64 2.01
N LYS A 269 -0.20 3.33 2.58
CA LYS A 269 0.82 2.72 3.45
C LYS A 269 0.22 1.86 4.58
N GLU A 270 -0.90 2.28 5.15
CA GLU A 270 -1.60 1.59 6.24
C GLU A 270 -2.73 0.66 5.76
N ALA A 271 -2.73 0.24 4.48
CA ALA A 271 -3.79 -0.57 3.87
C ALA A 271 -4.15 -1.83 4.68
N HIS A 272 -3.19 -2.46 5.35
CA HIS A 272 -3.42 -3.69 6.10
C HIS A 272 -3.87 -3.49 7.56
N GLU A 273 -3.83 -2.26 8.09
CA GLU A 273 -4.44 -1.87 9.38
C GLU A 273 -5.95 -1.64 9.23
N TYR A 274 -6.61 -2.60 8.60
CA TYR A 274 -7.93 -2.44 8.03
C TYR A 274 -8.70 -3.75 8.01
N SER A 275 -9.99 -3.70 8.27
CA SER A 275 -10.92 -4.82 8.05
C SER A 275 -12.34 -4.31 8.25
N GLN A 276 -13.17 -4.29 7.21
CA GLN A 276 -14.50 -3.71 7.27
C GLN A 276 -15.58 -4.59 6.62
N GLY A 277 -16.83 -4.32 6.98
CA GLY A 277 -18.00 -4.97 6.42
C GLY A 277 -19.29 -4.44 7.03
N LEU A 278 -20.41 -5.11 6.71
CA LEU A 278 -21.74 -4.67 7.13
C LEU A 278 -22.42 -5.72 8.00
N LEU A 279 -23.05 -5.28 9.09
CA LEU A 279 -24.01 -6.07 9.86
C LEU A 279 -25.42 -5.54 9.55
N VAL A 280 -26.19 -6.33 8.83
CA VAL A 280 -27.47 -5.94 8.27
C VAL A 280 -28.61 -6.59 9.03
N GLU A 281 -29.65 -5.81 9.30
CA GLU A 281 -30.87 -6.27 9.95
C GLU A 281 -32.09 -5.81 9.17
N VAL A 282 -33.10 -6.68 9.08
CA VAL A 282 -34.40 -6.38 8.48
C VAL A 282 -35.46 -6.56 9.54
N ASP A 283 -36.34 -5.57 9.70
CA ASP A 283 -37.51 -5.70 10.58
C ASP A 283 -38.70 -6.37 9.86
N ASN A 284 -39.71 -6.79 10.60
CA ASN A 284 -40.91 -7.41 10.02
C ASN A 284 -41.70 -6.50 9.07
N ASP A 285 -41.49 -5.17 9.15
CA ASP A 285 -42.07 -4.19 8.23
C ASP A 285 -41.27 -4.05 6.92
N GLY A 286 -40.14 -4.77 6.77
CA GLY A 286 -39.30 -4.76 5.57
C GLY A 286 -38.27 -3.62 5.52
N ASN A 287 -38.11 -2.84 6.60
CA ASN A 287 -37.08 -1.82 6.65
C ASN A 287 -35.71 -2.45 6.96
N THR A 288 -34.68 -1.97 6.29
CA THR A 288 -33.31 -2.50 6.41
C THR A 288 -32.40 -1.49 7.10
N ARG A 289 -31.69 -1.94 8.14
CA ARG A 289 -30.60 -1.21 8.79
C ARG A 289 -29.28 -1.87 8.45
N LEU A 290 -28.30 -1.08 7.99
CA LEU A 290 -26.95 -1.54 7.68
C LEU A 290 -25.95 -0.84 8.61
N ASN A 291 -25.45 -1.59 9.59
CA ASN A 291 -24.38 -1.11 10.46
C ASN A 291 -23.04 -1.33 9.76
N ARG A 292 -22.27 -0.26 9.58
CA ARG A 292 -20.91 -0.32 9.03
C ARG A 292 -19.94 -0.62 10.15
N ILE A 293 -19.08 -1.63 9.99
CA ILE A 293 -18.25 -2.13 11.07
C ILE A 293 -16.79 -2.13 10.64
N ASP A 294 -15.93 -1.60 11.51
CA ASP A 294 -14.50 -1.80 11.50
C ASP A 294 -14.19 -2.99 12.42
N PHE A 295 -13.93 -4.15 11.84
CA PHE A 295 -13.56 -5.37 12.56
C PHE A 295 -12.13 -5.31 13.10
N TYR A 296 -11.26 -4.50 12.49
CA TYR A 296 -9.87 -4.36 12.93
C TYR A 296 -9.80 -3.72 14.32
N ASN A 297 -10.54 -2.61 14.50
CA ASN A 297 -10.63 -1.86 15.76
C ASN A 297 -11.86 -2.21 16.61
N ASN A 298 -12.75 -3.10 16.14
CA ASN A 298 -14.02 -3.45 16.78
C ASN A 298 -14.93 -2.22 17.05
N LYS A 299 -15.07 -1.35 16.05
CA LYS A 299 -15.86 -0.11 16.12
C LYS A 299 -16.98 -0.08 15.09
N THR A 300 -18.03 0.70 15.39
CA THR A 300 -19.06 1.04 14.40
C THR A 300 -18.64 2.29 13.66
N ILE A 301 -18.67 2.24 12.34
CA ILE A 301 -18.35 3.36 11.46
C ILE A 301 -19.62 4.20 11.28
N LYS A 302 -19.56 5.44 11.75
CA LYS A 302 -20.61 6.47 11.62
C LYS A 302 -21.99 5.94 12.05
N GLU A 303 -23.04 6.64 11.64
CA GLU A 303 -24.41 6.14 11.81
C GLU A 303 -24.73 5.04 10.77
N PRO A 304 -25.62 4.09 11.11
CA PRO A 304 -26.06 3.07 10.17
C PRO A 304 -26.76 3.67 8.95
N TRP A 305 -26.65 3.00 7.81
CA TRP A 305 -27.54 3.28 6.69
C TRP A 305 -28.90 2.64 6.93
N PHE A 306 -29.98 3.30 6.48
CA PHE A 306 -31.35 2.88 6.64
C PHE A 306 -32.08 2.94 5.30
N ILE A 307 -32.45 1.78 4.78
CA ILE A 307 -33.25 1.64 3.56
C ILE A 307 -34.70 1.36 4.00
N PRO A 308 -35.65 2.28 3.73
CA PRO A 308 -37.06 2.03 4.02
C PRO A 308 -37.56 0.82 3.24
N THR A 309 -38.61 0.18 3.76
CA THR A 309 -39.33 -0.88 3.02
C THR A 309 -39.66 -0.46 1.59
N PRO A 310 -39.52 -1.35 0.59
CA PRO A 310 -39.89 -1.06 -0.79
C PRO A 310 -41.35 -0.60 -0.94
N LYS A 311 -41.59 0.37 -1.82
CA LYS A 311 -42.91 0.95 -2.10
C LYS A 311 -43.13 1.21 -3.58
N ASP A 312 -44.39 1.10 -4.01
CA ASP A 312 -44.83 1.34 -5.39
C ASP A 312 -44.47 2.76 -5.89
N ASN A 313 -44.36 3.75 -5.01
CA ASN A 313 -43.98 5.13 -5.35
C ASN A 313 -42.47 5.40 -5.34
N LEU A 314 -41.64 4.37 -5.16
CA LEU A 314 -40.17 4.43 -5.15
C LEU A 314 -39.54 5.34 -4.09
N SER A 315 -40.31 5.75 -3.07
CA SER A 315 -39.79 6.64 -2.02
C SER A 315 -38.70 6.01 -1.14
N HIS A 316 -38.53 4.69 -1.18
CA HIS A 316 -37.44 3.97 -0.51
C HIS A 316 -36.07 4.16 -1.18
N LEU A 317 -36.03 4.65 -2.42
CA LEU A 317 -34.80 4.91 -3.20
C LEU A 317 -34.34 6.38 -3.13
N LEU A 318 -34.94 7.19 -2.26
CA LEU A 318 -34.60 8.60 -2.09
C LEU A 318 -33.48 8.90 -1.08
N PRO A 319 -33.31 8.17 0.05
CA PRO A 319 -32.35 8.53 1.09
C PRO A 319 -30.90 8.69 0.63
N TYR A 320 -30.46 7.87 -0.33
CA TYR A 320 -29.07 7.81 -0.78
C TYR A 320 -28.88 8.24 -2.24
N ARG A 321 -29.76 9.08 -2.78
CA ARG A 321 -29.52 9.67 -4.11
C ARG A 321 -28.36 10.66 -4.08
N ASN A 322 -27.39 10.47 -4.98
CA ASN A 322 -26.18 11.30 -5.02
C ASN A 322 -26.47 12.74 -5.41
N ASP A 323 -27.39 12.99 -6.34
CA ASP A 323 -27.79 14.33 -6.77
C ASP A 323 -28.27 15.21 -5.59
N VAL A 324 -29.05 14.62 -4.68
CA VAL A 324 -29.54 15.29 -3.47
C VAL A 324 -28.43 15.44 -2.44
N ARG A 325 -27.66 14.38 -2.17
CA ARG A 325 -26.60 14.41 -1.13
C ARG A 325 -25.46 15.36 -1.49
N ILE A 326 -24.99 15.37 -2.74
CA ILE A 326 -23.97 16.30 -3.25
C ILE A 326 -24.46 17.75 -3.18
N LYS A 327 -25.74 18.00 -3.49
CA LYS A 327 -26.34 19.34 -3.42
C LYS A 327 -26.43 19.86 -1.98
N ASN A 328 -26.72 18.97 -1.02
CA ASN A 328 -26.89 19.32 0.39
C ASN A 328 -25.56 19.28 1.19
N SER A 329 -24.49 18.72 0.62
CA SER A 329 -23.17 18.73 1.24
C SER A 329 -22.59 20.15 1.29
N THR A 330 -22.00 20.48 2.44
CA THR A 330 -21.20 21.69 2.65
C THR A 330 -19.72 21.39 2.46
N ALA A 331 -18.91 22.41 2.19
CA ALA A 331 -17.46 22.27 2.15
C ALA A 331 -16.86 22.07 3.55
N PRO A 332 -15.69 21.41 3.66
CA PRO A 332 -14.88 21.47 4.87
C PRO A 332 -14.49 22.90 5.23
N VAL A 333 -14.20 23.14 6.50
CA VAL A 333 -13.84 24.46 7.03
C VAL A 333 -12.63 24.34 7.95
N PHE A 334 -11.65 25.22 7.74
CA PHE A 334 -10.54 25.39 8.66
C PHE A 334 -10.94 26.30 9.82
N SER A 335 -10.40 26.05 11.02
CA SER A 335 -10.54 26.97 12.14
C SER A 335 -9.86 28.31 11.85
N ALA A 336 -10.28 29.38 12.53
CA ALA A 336 -9.73 30.72 12.32
C ALA A 336 -8.24 30.84 12.70
N ASP A 337 -7.76 29.95 13.57
CA ASP A 337 -6.37 29.82 14.01
C ASP A 337 -5.60 28.71 13.27
N ALA A 338 -6.19 28.13 12.22
CA ALA A 338 -5.53 27.10 11.43
C ALA A 338 -4.24 27.61 10.82
N CYS A 339 -3.19 26.80 10.91
CA CYS A 339 -1.86 27.17 10.44
C CYS A 339 -1.22 26.04 9.62
N ILE A 340 -0.23 26.44 8.82
CA ILE A 340 0.66 25.55 8.08
C ILE A 340 2.08 25.89 8.52
N THR A 341 2.85 24.87 8.83
CA THR A 341 4.27 24.96 9.14
C THR A 341 5.03 23.95 8.30
N GLU A 342 6.25 24.31 7.95
CA GLU A 342 7.18 23.42 7.31
C GLU A 342 8.51 23.39 8.08
N SER A 343 9.22 22.29 7.94
CA SER A 343 10.61 22.20 8.40
C SER A 343 11.35 21.15 7.60
N ILE A 344 12.66 21.33 7.48
CA ILE A 344 13.55 20.27 7.01
C ILE A 344 14.04 19.49 8.22
N LYS A 345 13.69 18.21 8.29
CA LYS A 345 14.22 17.28 9.30
C LYS A 345 15.54 16.75 8.80
N ASN A 346 16.60 17.15 9.48
CA ASN A 346 17.98 16.78 9.16
C ASN A 346 18.49 15.66 10.05
N ASN A 347 17.65 14.66 10.35
CA ASN A 347 18.04 13.50 11.17
C ASN A 347 19.02 12.58 10.40
N ASP A 348 18.96 12.60 9.07
CA ASP A 348 19.96 12.05 8.17
C ASP A 348 20.46 13.23 7.29
N PRO A 349 21.74 13.66 7.41
CA PRO A 349 22.32 14.77 6.65
C PRO A 349 22.38 14.49 5.14
N VAL A 350 21.91 13.32 4.71
CA VAL A 350 22.01 12.83 3.35
C VAL A 350 20.64 12.46 2.76
N LEU A 351 19.62 12.27 3.60
CA LEU A 351 18.22 12.12 3.22
C LEU A 351 17.36 13.15 3.97
N PRO A 352 17.57 14.46 3.73
CA PRO A 352 16.76 15.47 4.36
C PRO A 352 15.28 15.23 4.03
N MET A 353 14.49 15.05 5.07
CA MET A 353 13.05 14.87 4.93
C MET A 353 12.39 16.23 5.07
N TYR A 354 11.55 16.56 4.11
CA TYR A 354 10.70 17.72 4.19
C TYR A 354 9.45 17.37 4.99
N GLU A 355 9.23 18.05 6.11
CA GLU A 355 8.05 17.87 6.94
C GLU A 355 7.10 19.05 6.76
N ILE A 356 5.86 18.75 6.38
CA ILE A 356 4.75 19.70 6.42
C ILE A 356 3.81 19.31 7.56
N THR A 357 3.45 20.28 8.39
CA THR A 357 2.46 20.11 9.46
C THR A 357 1.39 21.19 9.37
N PHE A 358 0.12 20.79 9.41
CA PHE A 358 -1.00 21.73 9.31
C PHE A 358 -2.19 21.34 10.18
N THR A 359 -2.98 22.33 10.57
CA THR A 359 -4.27 22.13 11.24
C THR A 359 -5.25 21.45 10.28
N ALA A 360 -5.84 20.33 10.69
CA ALA A 360 -6.84 19.64 9.89
C ALA A 360 -8.13 20.47 9.80
N ALA A 361 -8.80 20.42 8.65
CA ALA A 361 -10.13 20.99 8.51
C ALA A 361 -11.19 20.11 9.20
N GLU A 362 -12.36 20.67 9.46
CA GLU A 362 -13.54 19.93 9.90
C GLU A 362 -14.60 19.90 8.80
N ASP A 363 -15.33 18.80 8.70
CA ASP A 363 -16.47 18.65 7.78
C ASP A 363 -17.67 18.09 8.57
N ALA A 364 -18.88 18.37 8.09
CA ALA A 364 -20.11 17.86 8.70
C ALA A 364 -20.17 16.32 8.68
N ASP A 365 -19.51 15.70 7.69
CA ASP A 365 -19.26 14.27 7.60
C ASP A 365 -17.80 13.93 7.93
N MET A 366 -16.91 13.98 6.93
CA MET A 366 -15.48 13.71 7.04
C MET A 366 -14.72 14.47 5.95
N VAL A 367 -13.53 14.97 6.30
CA VAL A 367 -12.57 15.47 5.30
C VAL A 367 -11.97 14.26 4.60
N LYS A 368 -12.10 14.12 3.28
CA LYS A 368 -11.50 13.00 2.52
C LYS A 368 -9.99 13.21 2.33
N GLY A 369 -9.59 14.44 2.05
CA GLY A 369 -8.20 14.76 1.78
C GLY A 369 -7.95 16.25 1.60
N TYR A 370 -6.74 16.56 1.15
CA TYR A 370 -6.22 17.90 1.01
C TYR A 370 -5.47 18.05 -0.31
N TYR A 371 -5.72 19.13 -1.03
CA TYR A 371 -4.79 19.62 -2.04
C TYR A 371 -3.72 20.46 -1.36
N ILE A 372 -2.46 20.15 -1.65
CA ILE A 372 -1.30 20.91 -1.19
C ILE A 372 -0.62 21.52 -2.41
N GLU A 373 -0.54 22.84 -2.42
CA GLU A 373 0.02 23.62 -3.52
C GLU A 373 1.17 24.49 -3.02
N TYR A 374 2.31 24.42 -3.72
CA TYR A 374 3.44 25.31 -3.52
C TYR A 374 3.35 26.42 -4.55
N ILE A 375 3.33 27.67 -4.10
CA ILE A 375 3.03 28.82 -4.95
C ILE A 375 4.16 29.84 -4.85
N SER A 376 4.63 30.30 -6.01
CA SER A 376 5.58 31.41 -6.11
C SER A 376 5.01 32.68 -5.49
N ALA A 377 5.73 33.28 -4.54
CA ALA A 377 5.30 34.53 -3.94
C ALA A 377 5.52 35.74 -4.87
N ASP A 378 6.31 35.58 -5.94
CA ASP A 378 6.62 36.65 -6.88
C ASP A 378 5.51 36.86 -7.91
N ASP A 379 4.91 35.78 -8.41
CA ASP A 379 3.94 35.82 -9.51
C ASP A 379 2.66 34.97 -9.30
N ASN A 380 2.53 34.30 -8.16
CA ASN A 380 1.42 33.39 -7.82
C ASN A 380 1.27 32.18 -8.75
N SER A 381 2.33 31.78 -9.47
CA SER A 381 2.33 30.54 -10.25
C SER A 381 2.42 29.30 -9.34
N VAL A 382 1.73 28.22 -9.73
CA VAL A 382 1.78 26.92 -9.03
C VAL A 382 3.07 26.20 -9.41
N LEU A 383 3.96 26.02 -8.45
CA LEU A 383 5.25 25.34 -8.61
C LEU A 383 5.10 23.82 -8.51
N LYS A 384 4.20 23.36 -7.64
CA LYS A 384 3.87 21.95 -7.44
C LYS A 384 2.48 21.83 -6.81
N ARG A 385 1.75 20.79 -7.21
CA ARG A 385 0.47 20.39 -6.62
C ARG A 385 0.44 18.88 -6.46
N PHE A 386 -0.07 18.41 -5.32
CA PHE A 386 -0.40 17.02 -5.08
C PHE A 386 -1.56 16.92 -4.08
N ALA A 387 -2.11 15.73 -3.93
CA ALA A 387 -3.14 15.44 -2.95
C ALA A 387 -2.59 14.59 -1.80
N LEU A 388 -3.19 14.74 -0.63
CA LEU A 388 -2.95 13.93 0.56
C LEU A 388 -4.29 13.40 1.06
N TYR A 389 -4.37 12.11 1.37
CA TYR A 389 -5.53 11.59 2.08
C TYR A 389 -5.49 12.01 3.55
N SER A 390 -6.66 12.27 4.12
CA SER A 390 -6.79 12.29 5.57
C SER A 390 -6.77 10.86 6.13
N ASP A 391 -6.87 10.72 7.44
CA ASP A 391 -7.08 9.45 8.13
C ASP A 391 -8.53 8.93 8.03
N PHE A 392 -9.36 9.43 7.10
CA PHE A 392 -10.79 9.09 7.03
C PHE A 392 -11.07 7.59 6.97
N PHE A 393 -10.27 6.81 6.23
CA PHE A 393 -10.50 5.35 6.06
C PHE A 393 -10.20 4.54 7.32
N ARG A 394 -9.57 5.16 8.32
CA ARG A 394 -9.24 4.57 9.64
C ARG A 394 -10.09 5.14 10.77
N ALA A 395 -10.68 6.31 10.58
CA ALA A 395 -11.56 6.92 11.55
C ALA A 395 -12.97 6.31 11.49
N ASP A 396 -13.61 6.13 12.64
CA ASP A 396 -15.01 5.72 12.77
C ASP A 396 -15.98 6.90 12.58
N SER A 397 -15.57 8.13 12.86
CA SER A 397 -16.36 9.35 12.61
C SER A 397 -15.46 10.57 12.39
N GLY A 398 -15.98 11.65 11.77
CA GLY A 398 -15.23 12.90 11.57
C GLY A 398 -14.70 13.53 12.86
N ARG A 399 -15.34 13.25 14.00
CA ARG A 399 -14.89 13.73 15.32
C ARG A 399 -13.62 13.04 15.82
N ASN A 400 -13.34 11.83 15.34
CA ASN A 400 -12.20 11.02 15.75
C ASN A 400 -11.04 11.08 14.77
N MET A 401 -11.15 11.92 13.74
CA MET A 401 -10.06 12.22 12.80
C MET A 401 -8.99 13.09 13.45
N ALA A 402 -7.76 12.98 12.94
CA ALA A 402 -6.63 13.78 13.36
C ALA A 402 -6.93 15.29 13.28
N LYS A 403 -6.57 16.03 14.34
CA LYS A 403 -6.72 17.50 14.41
C LYS A 403 -5.53 18.26 13.83
N VAL A 404 -4.39 17.59 13.74
CA VAL A 404 -3.15 18.08 13.13
C VAL A 404 -2.63 16.97 12.25
N ILE A 405 -2.27 17.32 11.02
CA ILE A 405 -1.68 16.38 10.07
C ILE A 405 -0.22 16.75 9.90
N THR A 406 0.65 15.78 10.14
CA THR A 406 2.09 15.89 9.90
C THR A 406 2.48 14.88 8.85
N LYS A 407 3.11 15.35 7.78
CA LYS A 407 3.61 14.49 6.71
C LYS A 407 5.09 14.75 6.45
N GLN A 408 5.87 13.68 6.50
CA GLN A 408 7.27 13.68 6.09
C GLN A 408 7.40 13.13 4.68
N LEU A 409 8.11 13.88 3.84
CA LEU A 409 8.28 13.65 2.42
C LEU A 409 9.75 13.63 2.08
N ALA A 410 10.14 12.69 1.22
CA ALA A 410 11.42 12.81 0.56
C ALA A 410 11.39 14.02 -0.37
N ILE A 411 12.44 14.85 -0.33
CA ILE A 411 12.49 16.09 -1.13
C ILE A 411 12.34 15.80 -2.63
N GLY A 412 12.89 14.70 -3.14
CA GLY A 412 12.73 14.33 -4.54
C GLY A 412 11.29 14.11 -5.01
N LYS A 413 10.33 13.84 -4.11
CA LYS A 413 8.89 13.75 -4.43
C LYS A 413 8.26 15.12 -4.73
N LEU A 414 8.90 16.20 -4.29
CA LEU A 414 8.45 17.57 -4.50
C LEU A 414 8.77 18.11 -5.90
N LYS A 415 9.68 17.46 -6.64
CA LYS A 415 10.07 17.87 -8.00
C LYS A 415 8.86 18.11 -8.92
N PRO A 416 8.87 19.16 -9.76
CA PRO A 416 10.00 20.04 -10.05
C PRO A 416 10.26 21.14 -9.01
N PHE A 417 9.38 21.31 -8.01
CA PHE A 417 9.60 22.23 -6.91
C PHE A 417 10.71 21.73 -5.98
N SER A 418 11.55 22.66 -5.50
CA SER A 418 12.58 22.40 -4.49
C SER A 418 12.38 23.36 -3.32
N PRO A 419 12.32 22.87 -2.06
CA PRO A 419 12.24 23.76 -0.90
C PRO A 419 13.51 24.62 -0.72
N PHE A 420 14.60 24.30 -1.44
CA PHE A 420 15.87 25.03 -1.44
C PHE A 420 15.99 26.08 -2.56
N GLN A 421 14.93 26.36 -3.31
CA GLN A 421 14.97 27.40 -4.34
C GLN A 421 15.15 28.80 -3.73
N LYS A 422 15.73 29.74 -4.48
CA LYS A 422 15.99 31.09 -3.97
C LYS A 422 14.73 31.94 -3.90
N GLU A 423 13.83 31.68 -4.83
CA GLU A 423 12.58 32.39 -5.06
C GLU A 423 11.63 32.10 -3.89
N PRO A 424 11.08 33.15 -3.25
CA PRO A 424 10.17 32.99 -2.13
C PRO A 424 8.89 32.28 -2.58
N TYR A 425 8.32 31.46 -1.69
CA TYR A 425 7.09 30.74 -1.95
C TYR A 425 6.20 30.70 -0.71
N TYR A 426 4.95 30.29 -0.88
CA TYR A 426 4.05 29.96 0.21
C TYR A 426 3.27 28.69 -0.14
N ILE A 427 2.74 28.03 0.89
CA ILE A 427 1.93 26.82 0.75
C ILE A 427 0.46 27.24 0.81
N ARG A 428 -0.34 26.79 -0.15
CA ARG A 428 -1.80 26.88 -0.14
C ARG A 428 -2.39 25.50 0.10
N LEU A 429 -3.27 25.41 1.08
CA LEU A 429 -3.92 24.18 1.49
C LEU A 429 -5.44 24.30 1.31
N THR A 430 -6.02 23.35 0.60
CA THR A 430 -7.47 23.25 0.37
C THR A 430 -7.96 21.87 0.80
N ALA A 431 -8.87 21.80 1.76
CA ALA A 431 -9.48 20.54 2.18
C ALA A 431 -10.67 20.18 1.28
N PHE A 432 -10.92 18.88 1.09
CA PHE A 432 -12.09 18.41 0.34
C PHE A 432 -12.75 17.20 0.98
N ASN A 433 -14.05 17.05 0.76
CA ASN A 433 -14.83 15.89 1.23
C ASN A 433 -15.17 14.91 0.09
N CYS A 434 -15.87 13.82 0.41
CA CYS A 434 -16.19 12.77 -0.57
C CYS A 434 -17.15 13.22 -1.69
N TYR A 435 -17.81 14.36 -1.55
CA TYR A 435 -18.71 14.94 -2.56
C TYR A 435 -18.03 15.98 -3.46
N GLY A 436 -16.71 16.13 -3.36
CA GLY A 436 -15.93 17.07 -4.17
C GLY A 436 -16.11 18.53 -3.76
N LYS A 437 -16.59 18.81 -2.54
CA LYS A 437 -16.66 20.19 -2.02
C LYS A 437 -15.30 20.59 -1.46
N ASN A 438 -14.78 21.72 -1.94
CA ASN A 438 -13.52 22.30 -1.51
C ASN A 438 -13.76 23.40 -0.46
N SER A 439 -12.92 23.43 0.57
CA SER A 439 -12.89 24.52 1.55
C SER A 439 -12.43 25.83 0.92
N GLU A 440 -12.66 26.94 1.62
CA GLU A 440 -11.80 28.11 1.43
C GLU A 440 -10.35 27.73 1.81
N PRO A 441 -9.34 28.14 1.04
CA PRO A 441 -7.97 27.75 1.31
C PRO A 441 -7.38 28.55 2.48
N ILE A 442 -6.45 27.92 3.22
CA ILE A 442 -5.52 28.64 4.10
C ILE A 442 -4.14 28.70 3.45
N VAL A 443 -3.35 29.71 3.82
CA VAL A 443 -2.00 29.91 3.29
C VAL A 443 -0.98 30.00 4.42
N SER A 444 0.22 29.46 4.20
CA SER A 444 1.34 29.66 5.11
C SER A 444 1.83 31.11 5.07
N THR A 445 2.70 31.48 6.02
CA THR A 445 3.57 32.63 5.82
C THR A 445 4.48 32.42 4.61
N ILE A 446 4.99 33.50 4.02
CA ILE A 446 5.99 33.43 2.95
C ILE A 446 7.28 32.83 3.51
N ILE A 447 7.79 31.81 2.83
CA ILE A 447 9.00 31.04 3.16
C ILE A 447 10.15 31.56 2.30
N LYS A 448 11.34 31.70 2.90
CA LYS A 448 12.57 32.19 2.24
C LYS A 448 13.76 31.29 2.57
N ASN A 449 14.63 31.11 1.60
CA ASN A 449 15.76 30.17 1.66
C ASN A 449 16.84 30.51 2.71
N SER A 450 16.85 31.73 3.28
CA SER A 450 17.77 32.11 4.35
C SER A 450 17.65 31.23 5.61
N ASP A 451 16.58 30.45 5.73
CA ASP A 451 16.35 29.55 6.85
C ASP A 451 17.06 28.18 6.69
N TYR A 452 17.65 27.88 5.52
CA TYR A 452 18.22 26.55 5.19
C TYR A 452 19.66 26.57 4.62
N GLU A 453 20.39 27.69 4.74
CA GLU A 453 21.72 27.95 4.12
C GLU A 453 22.85 26.93 4.41
N ASN A 454 22.67 25.98 5.33
CA ASN A 454 23.70 25.02 5.74
C ASN A 454 23.49 23.58 5.21
N ILE A 455 22.54 23.34 4.31
CA ILE A 455 22.28 22.02 3.73
C ILE A 455 22.94 21.96 2.35
N ASP A 456 23.74 20.90 2.09
CA ASP A 456 24.43 20.72 0.80
C ASP A 456 23.37 20.73 -0.34
N PRO A 457 23.43 21.70 -1.27
CA PRO A 457 22.41 21.90 -2.32
C PRO A 457 22.32 20.72 -3.31
N TYR A 458 23.22 19.74 -3.23
CA TYR A 458 23.21 18.55 -4.06
C TYR A 458 22.53 17.32 -3.42
N LEU A 459 21.89 17.49 -2.26
CA LEU A 459 21.10 16.45 -1.56
C LEU A 459 19.66 16.29 -2.12
N ASP A 460 19.36 16.96 -3.23
CA ASP A 460 18.04 17.06 -3.85
C ASP A 460 17.80 15.95 -4.90
N ILE A 461 17.84 14.67 -4.51
CA ILE A 461 17.55 13.54 -5.42
C ILE A 461 16.66 12.47 -4.76
N ASN A 462 15.90 11.76 -5.59
CA ASN A 462 14.68 11.01 -5.32
C ASN A 462 14.96 9.60 -4.75
N PRO A 463 14.54 9.27 -3.51
CA PRO A 463 14.73 7.94 -2.94
C PRO A 463 13.69 6.98 -3.52
N GLY A 464 13.97 6.51 -4.72
CA GLY A 464 13.23 5.44 -5.38
C GLY A 464 14.16 4.24 -5.50
N THR A 465 13.89 3.23 -4.67
CA THR A 465 14.52 1.90 -4.62
C THR A 465 15.94 1.86 -4.05
N THR A 466 16.07 1.47 -2.78
CA THR A 466 17.24 0.74 -2.31
C THR A 466 17.13 -0.67 -2.86
N THR A 467 17.98 -1.04 -3.81
CA THR A 467 18.14 -2.46 -4.15
C THR A 467 19.11 -3.04 -3.13
N PRO A 468 18.69 -3.93 -2.21
CA PRO A 468 19.64 -4.59 -1.34
C PRO A 468 20.65 -5.36 -2.19
N PHE A 469 21.94 -5.21 -1.90
CA PHE A 469 22.98 -5.96 -2.58
C PHE A 469 23.75 -6.81 -1.55
N LEU A 470 23.67 -8.14 -1.78
CA LEU A 470 24.61 -9.23 -1.45
C LEU A 470 23.97 -10.42 -0.72
N ASP A 471 24.03 -11.57 -1.39
CA ASP A 471 24.40 -12.83 -0.77
C ASP A 471 25.87 -13.10 -1.14
N PHE A 472 26.75 -13.27 -0.15
CA PHE A 472 28.17 -13.55 -0.35
C PHE A 472 28.44 -14.91 -1.03
N SER A 473 27.40 -15.74 -1.22
CA SER A 473 27.48 -17.04 -1.92
C SER A 473 27.84 -16.94 -3.42
N GLU A 474 27.70 -15.77 -4.05
CA GLU A 474 27.91 -15.59 -5.49
C GLU A 474 29.33 -15.14 -5.92
N TYR A 475 30.25 -14.92 -4.97
CA TYR A 475 31.57 -14.33 -5.21
C TYR A 475 32.73 -15.33 -5.16
N SER A 476 33.80 -15.04 -5.89
CA SER A 476 35.13 -15.64 -5.64
C SER A 476 36.00 -14.60 -4.94
N VAL A 477 36.40 -14.86 -3.69
CA VAL A 477 37.29 -13.94 -2.98
C VAL A 477 38.74 -14.24 -3.34
N GLY A 478 39.44 -13.24 -3.88
CA GLY A 478 40.89 -13.28 -4.07
C GLY A 478 41.57 -12.48 -2.97
N ASN A 479 42.55 -13.07 -2.28
CA ASN A 479 43.40 -12.40 -1.30
C ASN A 479 44.73 -12.03 -1.96
N GLU A 480 45.19 -10.79 -1.83
CA GLU A 480 46.60 -10.45 -2.08
C GLU A 480 47.13 -9.50 -0.99
N LEU A 481 48.20 -9.92 -0.33
CA LEU A 481 49.04 -9.08 0.53
C LEU A 481 49.99 -8.28 -0.36
N ILE A 482 49.74 -7.00 -0.59
CA ILE A 482 50.73 -6.13 -1.22
C ILE A 482 51.64 -5.56 -0.13
N TYR A 483 52.83 -6.14 -0.01
CA TYR A 483 53.97 -5.45 0.59
C TYR A 483 54.68 -4.70 -0.52
N ASN A 484 54.47 -3.38 -0.66
CA ASN A 484 55.52 -2.59 -1.30
C ASN A 484 55.65 -1.15 -0.81
N LYS A 485 56.90 -0.84 -0.44
CA LYS A 485 57.45 0.49 -0.18
C LYS A 485 57.61 1.22 -1.51
N ASP A 486 56.60 1.93 -1.99
CA ASP A 486 56.84 3.21 -2.67
C ASP A 486 55.52 4.00 -2.79
N TYR A 487 55.51 5.21 -2.23
CA TYR A 487 54.30 5.99 -1.97
C TYR A 487 53.89 6.92 -3.12
N ASN A 488 54.46 6.78 -4.32
CA ASN A 488 54.27 7.73 -5.43
C ASN A 488 53.80 7.12 -6.77
N THR A 489 53.64 5.80 -6.87
CA THR A 489 53.06 5.17 -8.07
C THR A 489 52.17 4.01 -7.65
N TRP A 490 50.85 4.17 -7.82
CA TRP A 490 49.90 3.06 -7.88
C TRP A 490 50.44 1.99 -8.84
N PRO A 491 50.74 0.74 -8.43
CA PRO A 491 51.33 -0.23 -9.33
C PRO A 491 50.26 -1.08 -10.05
N PRO A 492 50.55 -1.58 -11.26
CA PRO A 492 49.79 -2.67 -11.88
C PRO A 492 49.96 -3.98 -11.09
N PHE A 493 48.91 -4.80 -11.10
CA PHE A 493 48.75 -6.05 -10.34
C PHE A 493 49.81 -7.13 -10.70
N GLU A 494 50.45 -7.74 -9.69
CA GLU A 494 51.13 -9.03 -9.81
C GLU A 494 50.72 -9.99 -8.67
N ARG A 495 50.32 -11.21 -9.06
CA ARG A 495 49.79 -12.27 -8.17
C ARG A 495 50.82 -12.80 -7.18
N GLY A 496 50.47 -12.80 -5.89
CA GLY A 496 51.21 -13.48 -4.82
C GLY A 496 50.31 -14.35 -3.95
N ASP A 497 50.59 -15.66 -3.89
CA ASP A 497 49.82 -16.65 -3.15
C ASP A 497 49.96 -16.52 -1.62
N GLY A 498 48.88 -16.12 -0.94
CA GLY A 498 48.76 -16.11 0.52
C GLY A 498 47.30 -16.15 0.97
N ALA A 499 46.69 -17.32 0.98
CA ALA A 499 45.27 -17.49 1.32
C ALA A 499 45.03 -17.39 2.85
N HIS A 500 44.27 -16.38 3.29
CA HIS A 500 43.63 -16.35 4.61
C HIS A 500 42.21 -16.96 4.54
N HIS A 501 41.81 -17.68 5.59
CA HIS A 501 40.48 -18.29 5.68
C HIS A 501 39.40 -17.22 5.94
N LEU A 502 38.58 -16.98 4.92
CA LEU A 502 37.35 -16.21 5.02
C LEU A 502 36.22 -17.16 5.38
N THR A 503 35.37 -16.78 6.34
CA THR A 503 34.15 -17.53 6.64
C THR A 503 32.97 -16.63 6.28
N ALA A 504 32.25 -16.99 5.22
CA ALA A 504 30.93 -16.41 4.96
C ALA A 504 29.97 -16.95 6.01
N GLU A 505 29.33 -16.08 6.79
CA GLU A 505 28.31 -16.48 7.75
C GLU A 505 26.94 -16.58 7.07
N LYS A 506 26.04 -17.40 7.64
CA LYS A 506 24.69 -17.68 7.07
C LYS A 506 23.78 -16.46 6.92
N ASP A 507 24.15 -15.33 7.53
CA ASP A 507 23.32 -14.13 7.66
C ASP A 507 23.73 -13.00 6.70
N GLY A 508 24.53 -13.31 5.66
CA GLY A 508 24.94 -12.32 4.66
C GLY A 508 26.00 -11.34 5.15
N LYS A 509 26.90 -11.78 6.06
CA LYS A 509 28.04 -10.99 6.54
C LYS A 509 29.35 -11.75 6.34
N LEU A 510 30.42 -11.00 6.11
CA LEU A 510 31.79 -11.49 6.02
C LEU A 510 32.54 -11.18 7.32
N SER A 511 32.94 -12.21 8.05
CA SER A 511 33.72 -12.10 9.28
C SER A 511 35.21 -12.36 9.03
N MET A 512 36.08 -11.50 9.57
CA MET A 512 37.53 -11.58 9.33
C MET A 512 38.33 -11.29 10.61
N ILE A 513 39.47 -11.97 10.79
CA ILE A 513 40.44 -11.69 11.88
C ILE A 513 41.72 -11.13 11.28
N LEU A 514 42.09 -9.91 11.67
CA LEU A 514 43.31 -9.23 11.21
C LEU A 514 44.53 -9.86 11.87
N ARG A 515 45.49 -10.41 11.12
CA ARG A 515 46.69 -11.11 11.70
C ARG A 515 47.96 -10.26 11.78
N SER A 516 47.92 -9.02 11.30
CA SER A 516 48.99 -8.02 11.33
C SER A 516 48.38 -6.61 11.46
N GLY A 517 49.19 -5.57 11.63
CA GLY A 517 48.72 -4.18 11.60
C GLY A 517 47.85 -3.87 10.37
N CYS A 518 46.97 -2.87 10.51
CA CYS A 518 45.93 -2.50 9.54
C CYS A 518 46.53 -1.89 8.24
N TYR A 519 47.06 -2.75 7.35
CA TYR A 519 47.33 -2.45 5.93
C TYR A 519 46.79 -3.61 5.07
N GLN A 520 45.47 -3.84 5.12
CA GLN A 520 44.86 -4.95 4.40
C GLN A 520 43.92 -4.44 3.31
N LEU A 521 44.19 -4.90 2.08
CA LEU A 521 43.42 -4.62 0.89
C LEU A 521 42.42 -5.75 0.68
N TYR A 522 41.13 -5.43 0.63
CA TYR A 522 40.12 -6.42 0.27
C TYR A 522 39.49 -6.03 -1.04
N ARG A 523 39.69 -6.85 -2.07
CA ARG A 523 39.01 -6.71 -3.37
C ARG A 523 37.96 -7.79 -3.52
N PHE A 524 36.75 -7.37 -3.83
CA PHE A 524 35.61 -8.24 -4.07
C PHE A 524 35.22 -8.11 -5.55
N THR A 525 35.24 -9.23 -6.29
CA THR A 525 34.89 -9.27 -7.72
C THR A 525 33.69 -10.17 -7.94
N LYS A 526 32.66 -9.65 -8.61
CA LYS A 526 31.41 -10.36 -8.91
C LYS A 526 31.56 -11.16 -10.21
N LYS A 527 30.91 -12.32 -10.28
CA LYS A 527 30.89 -13.16 -11.51
C LYS A 527 30.06 -12.54 -12.65
N GLN A 528 29.09 -11.67 -12.35
CA GLN A 528 28.27 -10.95 -13.33
C GLN A 528 28.09 -9.49 -12.89
N PRO A 529 28.39 -8.49 -13.73
CA PRO A 529 28.23 -7.07 -13.39
C PRO A 529 26.79 -6.68 -13.02
N VAL A 530 26.63 -5.58 -12.30
CA VAL A 530 25.33 -5.01 -11.88
C VAL A 530 25.13 -3.66 -12.55
N ASP A 531 23.91 -3.44 -13.05
CA ASP A 531 23.46 -2.12 -13.46
C ASP A 531 22.97 -1.34 -12.23
N ALA A 532 23.78 -0.40 -11.79
CA ALA A 532 23.51 0.60 -10.76
C ALA A 532 23.25 1.99 -11.36
N SER A 533 22.85 2.07 -12.64
CA SER A 533 22.52 3.33 -13.30
C SER A 533 21.45 4.09 -12.51
N GLY A 534 21.70 5.38 -12.26
CA GLY A 534 20.83 6.22 -11.43
C GLY A 534 21.20 6.25 -9.94
N CYS A 535 22.10 5.37 -9.47
CA CYS A 535 22.62 5.43 -8.11
C CYS A 535 23.47 6.69 -7.89
N ASN A 536 23.19 7.40 -6.80
CA ASN A 536 23.94 8.59 -6.40
C ASN A 536 24.87 8.31 -5.21
N GLN A 537 24.60 7.25 -4.43
CA GLN A 537 25.36 6.92 -3.23
C GLN A 537 25.47 5.42 -3.00
N ILE A 538 26.58 5.00 -2.41
CA ILE A 538 26.83 3.61 -2.03
C ILE A 538 26.99 3.57 -0.52
N GLN A 539 26.26 2.71 0.19
CA GLN A 539 26.52 2.46 1.61
C GLN A 539 26.99 1.04 1.86
N ILE A 540 27.79 0.85 2.88
CA ILE A 540 28.37 -0.43 3.29
C ILE A 540 28.19 -0.57 4.79
N TRP A 541 27.57 -1.65 5.25
CA TRP A 541 27.55 -1.94 6.67
C TRP A 541 28.90 -2.53 7.12
N VAL A 542 29.45 -2.04 8.23
CA VAL A 542 30.69 -2.56 8.82
C VAL A 542 30.55 -2.71 10.33
N ASP A 543 31.24 -3.69 10.92
CA ASP A 543 31.58 -3.74 12.34
C ASP A 543 33.10 -3.71 12.51
N LEU A 544 33.58 -2.57 12.98
CA LEU A 544 34.97 -2.25 13.23
C LEU A 544 35.19 -1.93 14.70
N ASN A 545 34.30 -2.35 15.61
CA ASN A 545 34.38 -2.04 17.04
C ASN A 545 35.67 -2.50 17.70
N GLU A 546 36.30 -3.56 17.18
CA GLU A 546 37.53 -4.10 17.74
C GLU A 546 38.81 -3.42 17.23
N ILE A 547 38.70 -2.50 16.26
CA ILE A 547 39.86 -1.82 15.64
C ILE A 547 39.73 -0.30 15.72
N ASN A 548 40.86 0.38 15.85
CA ASN A 548 40.96 1.82 15.61
C ASN A 548 41.74 2.04 14.32
N PHE A 549 41.07 2.57 13.30
CA PHE A 549 41.73 3.02 12.08
C PHE A 549 41.85 4.54 12.11
N ASN A 550 42.81 5.07 11.35
CA ASN A 550 43.02 6.51 11.18
C ASN A 550 42.71 6.97 9.74
N ARG A 551 42.73 6.06 8.77
CA ARG A 551 42.29 6.32 7.40
C ARG A 551 41.53 5.15 6.80
N LEU A 552 40.64 5.44 5.85
CA LEU A 552 39.90 4.44 5.06
C LEU A 552 39.86 4.87 3.59
N SER A 553 40.27 3.99 2.66
CA SER A 553 40.01 4.19 1.22
C SER A 553 38.87 3.29 0.76
N PHE A 554 38.08 3.83 -0.17
CA PHE A 554 37.05 3.08 -0.90
C PHE A 554 37.28 3.22 -2.40
N THR A 555 37.16 2.09 -3.10
CA THR A 555 37.26 2.01 -4.55
C THR A 555 36.08 1.20 -5.08
N LEU A 556 35.45 1.67 -6.15
CA LEU A 556 34.46 0.88 -6.90
C LEU A 556 35.03 0.47 -8.25
N TYR A 557 34.68 -0.72 -8.72
CA TYR A 557 35.08 -1.24 -10.01
C TYR A 557 33.89 -1.32 -10.96
N SER A 558 34.08 -0.83 -12.18
CA SER A 558 33.17 -1.05 -13.29
C SER A 558 33.94 -1.38 -14.55
N ASN A 559 33.54 -2.44 -15.24
CA ASN A 559 34.25 -3.00 -16.39
C ASN A 559 35.75 -3.22 -16.09
N ASP A 560 36.06 -3.75 -14.91
CA ASP A 560 37.40 -3.95 -14.35
C ASP A 560 38.24 -2.68 -14.15
N VAL A 561 37.65 -1.49 -14.34
CA VAL A 561 38.30 -0.20 -14.13
C VAL A 561 38.01 0.30 -12.73
N ALA A 562 39.05 0.71 -12.00
CA ALA A 562 38.93 1.26 -10.65
C ALA A 562 38.52 2.73 -10.65
N TYR A 563 37.61 3.11 -9.75
CA TYR A 563 37.17 4.48 -9.53
C TYR A 563 37.25 4.79 -8.04
N THR A 564 37.95 5.87 -7.69
CA THR A 564 38.20 6.30 -6.31
C THR A 564 37.79 7.75 -6.12
N PRO A 565 37.51 8.18 -4.89
CA PRO A 565 37.48 9.60 -4.54
C PRO A 565 38.78 10.29 -5.01
N ASP A 566 38.71 11.36 -5.83
CA ASP A 566 39.88 12.10 -6.34
C ASP A 566 39.70 13.64 -6.25
N ASP A 567 40.81 14.34 -6.03
CA ASP A 567 40.96 15.75 -5.62
C ASP A 567 40.97 16.76 -6.80
N LEU A 568 40.35 16.46 -7.94
CA LEU A 568 40.44 17.36 -9.10
C LEU A 568 39.48 18.59 -9.02
N ASN A 569 39.13 19.11 -7.83
CA ASN A 569 38.63 20.48 -7.51
C ASN A 569 37.49 20.56 -6.45
N ASN A 570 37.39 19.71 -5.42
CA ASN A 570 36.32 19.82 -4.41
C ASN A 570 36.84 19.74 -2.96
N TYR A 571 37.02 20.91 -2.32
CA TYR A 571 37.40 21.03 -0.90
C TYR A 571 36.32 20.57 0.09
N ASP A 572 35.17 20.08 -0.39
CA ASP A 572 34.00 19.69 0.41
C ASP A 572 33.58 18.21 0.22
N MET A 573 34.47 17.35 -0.30
CA MET A 573 34.17 15.91 -0.40
C MET A 573 33.98 15.29 0.99
N LYS A 574 32.80 14.70 1.24
CA LYS A 574 32.47 14.04 2.51
C LYS A 574 31.90 12.65 2.26
N ALA A 575 32.29 11.69 3.10
CA ALA A 575 31.52 10.48 3.36
C ALA A 575 30.74 10.63 4.66
N TYR A 576 29.89 9.65 4.96
CA TYR A 576 29.06 9.68 6.16
C TYR A 576 29.21 8.37 6.91
N ILE A 577 29.48 8.45 8.20
CA ILE A 577 29.61 7.29 9.08
C ILE A 577 28.46 7.33 10.09
N GLN A 578 27.75 6.21 10.22
CA GLN A 578 26.69 6.06 11.22
C GLN A 578 27.30 5.76 12.59
N GLU A 579 27.09 6.65 13.55
CA GLU A 579 27.43 6.50 14.96
C GLU A 579 26.15 6.32 15.81
N ALA A 580 26.30 6.02 17.10
CA ALA A 580 25.18 5.70 17.99
C ALA A 580 24.17 6.85 18.19
N ASP A 581 24.59 8.09 17.96
CA ASP A 581 23.83 9.34 18.10
C ASP A 581 23.40 9.96 16.75
N GLY A 582 23.74 9.33 15.62
CA GLY A 582 23.34 9.77 14.28
C GLY A 582 24.44 9.63 13.23
N TRP A 583 24.27 10.30 12.10
CA TRP A 583 25.26 10.32 11.02
C TRP A 583 26.28 11.44 11.21
N LYS A 584 27.55 11.10 11.07
CA LYS A 584 28.67 12.03 11.10
C LYS A 584 29.30 12.17 9.73
N SER A 585 29.42 13.41 9.24
CA SER A 585 30.17 13.67 8.02
C SER A 585 31.67 13.60 8.28
N VAL A 586 32.39 12.87 7.43
CA VAL A 586 33.85 12.72 7.49
C VAL A 586 34.43 13.23 6.17
N PRO A 587 35.35 14.20 6.20
CA PRO A 587 35.98 14.71 4.99
C PRO A 587 36.92 13.67 4.36
N PHE A 588 37.04 13.71 3.04
CA PHE A 588 38.16 13.06 2.35
C PHE A 588 39.41 13.93 2.43
N SER A 589 40.57 13.32 2.63
CA SER A 589 41.89 13.94 2.44
C SER A 589 42.27 13.99 0.96
N PHE A 590 43.31 14.79 0.66
CA PHE A 590 43.86 14.99 -0.68
C PHE A 590 44.30 13.71 -1.41
N ASP A 591 44.53 12.62 -0.67
CA ASP A 591 44.89 11.30 -1.22
C ASP A 591 43.67 10.38 -1.43
N GLY A 592 42.45 10.91 -1.32
CA GLY A 592 41.21 10.17 -1.54
C GLY A 592 40.80 9.26 -0.38
N THR A 593 41.42 9.40 0.79
CA THR A 593 41.13 8.61 1.99
C THR A 593 40.25 9.38 2.98
N LEU A 594 39.47 8.68 3.80
CA LEU A 594 38.68 9.27 4.87
C LEU A 594 39.53 9.42 6.12
N GLU A 595 39.72 10.64 6.60
CA GLU A 595 40.41 10.88 7.88
C GLU A 595 39.42 10.73 9.04
N TYR A 596 39.34 9.50 9.56
CA TYR A 596 38.49 9.17 10.71
C TYR A 596 39.33 8.43 11.75
N PHE A 597 39.32 8.94 12.98
CA PHE A 597 39.99 8.32 14.12
C PHE A 597 38.96 7.68 15.04
N GLY A 598 38.90 6.35 15.05
CA GLY A 598 38.07 5.60 15.98
C GLY A 598 37.59 4.25 15.43
N SER A 599 36.59 3.70 16.11
CA SER A 599 35.84 2.51 15.69
C SER A 599 34.48 2.90 15.10
N CYS A 600 33.85 2.01 14.34
CA CYS A 600 32.54 2.20 13.74
C CYS A 600 31.79 0.87 13.68
N CYS A 601 30.50 0.85 14.06
CA CYS A 601 29.61 -0.28 13.83
C CYS A 601 28.27 0.25 13.32
N GLY A 602 28.05 0.09 12.02
CA GLY A 602 26.99 0.79 11.30
C GLY A 602 27.33 0.96 9.82
N TYR A 603 26.56 1.80 9.14
CA TYR A 603 26.79 2.09 7.72
C TYR A 603 27.85 3.17 7.50
N ILE A 604 28.70 2.97 6.49
CA ILE A 604 29.55 4.00 5.88
C ILE A 604 29.01 4.28 4.48
N ARG A 605 28.75 5.56 4.16
CA ARG A 605 28.13 5.98 2.91
C ARG A 605 29.06 6.88 2.08
N PHE A 606 29.23 6.53 0.80
CA PHE A 606 30.10 7.15 -0.19
C PHE A 606 29.28 7.73 -1.34
N PRO A 607 29.36 9.04 -1.63
CA PRO A 607 28.72 9.62 -2.81
C PRO A 607 29.39 9.17 -4.11
N VAL A 608 28.62 8.62 -5.06
CA VAL A 608 29.12 8.09 -6.34
C VAL A 608 29.73 9.20 -7.20
N ARG A 609 29.21 10.43 -7.10
CA ARG A 609 29.74 11.61 -7.82
C ARG A 609 31.23 11.87 -7.59
N TYR A 610 31.77 11.38 -6.48
CA TYR A 610 33.17 11.52 -6.12
C TYR A 610 34.06 10.42 -6.72
N LEU A 611 33.47 9.33 -7.22
CA LEU A 611 34.20 8.20 -7.78
C LEU A 611 34.63 8.51 -9.22
N TYR A 612 35.95 8.64 -9.37
CA TYR A 612 36.58 9.09 -10.60
C TYR A 612 37.77 8.20 -10.95
N ASN A 613 38.00 8.00 -12.25
CA ASN A 613 39.22 7.36 -12.74
C ASN A 613 40.13 8.42 -13.36
N LYS A 614 41.19 8.76 -12.64
CA LYS A 614 42.20 9.74 -13.03
C LYS A 614 42.97 9.37 -14.30
N ALA A 615 43.23 8.09 -14.52
CA ALA A 615 44.02 7.62 -15.65
C ALA A 615 43.30 7.85 -17.00
N ASN A 616 41.97 7.78 -16.99
CA ASN A 616 41.14 7.89 -18.18
C ASN A 616 40.26 9.15 -18.21
N ASP A 617 40.41 10.03 -17.23
CA ASP A 617 39.67 11.29 -17.08
C ASP A 617 38.13 11.10 -17.10
N LYS A 618 37.62 10.05 -16.41
CA LYS A 618 36.21 9.63 -16.51
C LYS A 618 35.56 9.38 -15.15
N THR A 619 34.30 9.79 -15.04
CA THR A 619 33.39 9.34 -13.97
C THR A 619 33.06 7.87 -14.13
N ILE A 620 32.65 7.22 -13.03
CA ILE A 620 32.26 5.82 -13.04
C ILE A 620 31.03 5.55 -13.93
N PRO A 621 31.10 4.60 -14.89
CA PRO A 621 29.92 4.02 -15.52
C PRO A 621 29.27 3.06 -14.52
N LEU A 622 27.99 3.25 -14.26
CA LEU A 622 27.26 2.45 -13.26
C LEU A 622 26.48 1.31 -13.88
N ASP A 623 26.44 1.19 -15.21
CA ASP A 623 25.71 0.14 -15.94
C ASP A 623 26.34 -1.26 -15.83
N SER A 624 27.56 -1.34 -15.29
CA SER A 624 28.33 -2.58 -15.21
C SER A 624 29.30 -2.55 -14.02
N VAL A 625 28.79 -2.37 -12.80
CA VAL A 625 29.58 -2.45 -11.56
C VAL A 625 29.92 -3.91 -11.26
N ASP A 626 31.21 -4.25 -11.18
CA ASP A 626 31.69 -5.62 -11.05
C ASP A 626 32.52 -5.88 -9.79
N GLY A 627 32.78 -4.86 -8.97
CA GLY A 627 33.49 -5.07 -7.71
C GLY A 627 33.65 -3.83 -6.87
N PHE A 628 34.22 -4.02 -5.68
CA PHE A 628 34.60 -2.94 -4.79
C PHE A 628 35.85 -3.32 -4.00
N GLN A 629 36.49 -2.30 -3.41
CA GLN A 629 37.63 -2.49 -2.53
C GLN A 629 37.59 -1.53 -1.36
N LEU A 630 37.98 -2.05 -0.19
CA LEU A 630 38.18 -1.30 1.04
C LEU A 630 39.62 -1.47 1.50
N LEU A 631 40.23 -0.37 1.95
CA LEU A 631 41.56 -0.35 2.53
C LEU A 631 41.54 0.42 3.85
N PHE A 632 41.79 -0.28 4.95
CA PHE A 632 41.87 0.31 6.28
C PHE A 632 43.33 0.60 6.64
N TYR A 633 43.60 1.78 7.18
CA TYR A 633 44.91 2.19 7.70
C TYR A 633 44.84 2.29 9.24
N GLY A 634 45.71 1.57 9.93
CA GLY A 634 45.78 1.59 11.40
C GLY A 634 47.10 1.03 11.94
N GLY A 635 47.28 1.11 13.26
CA GLY A 635 48.52 0.71 13.93
C GLY A 635 48.66 -0.80 14.17
N ASP A 636 49.75 -1.19 14.85
CA ASP A 636 50.01 -2.58 15.27
C ASP A 636 48.98 -3.10 16.29
N ASP A 637 48.17 -2.22 16.88
CA ASP A 637 47.08 -2.51 17.82
C ASP A 637 45.86 -3.18 17.18
N CYS A 638 45.75 -3.16 15.85
CA CYS A 638 44.75 -3.91 15.08
C CYS A 638 44.98 -5.43 15.05
N LYS A 639 46.13 -5.92 15.54
CA LYS A 639 46.48 -7.33 15.41
C LYS A 639 45.56 -8.22 16.25
N ASP A 640 45.15 -9.32 15.64
CA ASP A 640 44.26 -10.38 16.14
C ASP A 640 42.84 -9.90 16.48
N LYS A 641 42.40 -8.78 15.87
CA LYS A 641 41.06 -8.19 16.04
C LYS A 641 40.10 -8.62 14.95
N LYS A 642 38.80 -8.73 15.30
CA LYS A 642 37.74 -9.08 14.35
C LYS A 642 37.19 -7.84 13.65
N ILE A 643 36.92 -7.96 12.35
CA ILE A 643 36.07 -7.04 11.61
C ILE A 643 34.94 -7.81 10.92
N GLU A 644 33.81 -7.14 10.72
CA GLU A 644 32.72 -7.64 9.89
C GLU A 644 32.37 -6.64 8.78
N ILE A 645 32.07 -7.16 7.60
CA ILE A 645 31.58 -6.37 6.47
C ILE A 645 30.26 -6.99 6.03
N GLY A 646 29.21 -6.18 6.02
CA GLY A 646 27.87 -6.56 5.58
C GLY A 646 27.61 -6.15 4.14
N ASN A 647 26.33 -5.98 3.84
CA ASN A 647 25.85 -5.66 2.50
C ASN A 647 26.32 -4.26 2.06
N ILE A 648 26.56 -4.16 0.75
CA ILE A 648 26.68 -2.89 0.05
C ILE A 648 25.31 -2.58 -0.52
N GLU A 649 24.89 -1.34 -0.49
CA GLU A 649 23.60 -0.93 -1.02
C GLU A 649 23.78 0.27 -1.93
N PHE A 650 23.19 0.21 -3.12
CA PHE A 650 23.14 1.32 -4.07
C PHE A 650 21.88 2.13 -3.78
N ILE A 651 22.07 3.41 -3.49
CA ILE A 651 21.02 4.34 -3.12
C ILE A 651 20.85 5.35 -4.26
N ASN A 652 19.64 5.39 -4.79
CA ASN A 652 19.20 6.38 -5.78
C ASN A 652 18.81 7.70 -5.09
#